data_AF-A0A8K1G7T1-F1
#
_entry.id   AF-A0A8K1G7T1-F1
#
_cell.length_a   1.000
_cell.length_b   1.000
_cell.length_c   1.000
_cell.angle_alpha   90.00
_cell.angle_beta   90.00
_cell.angle_gamma   90.00
#
_symmetry.space_group_name_H-M   'P 1'
#
loop_
_entity.id
_entity.type
_entity.pdbx_description
1 polymer ?
#
loop_
_entity_poly.entity_id
_entity_poly.type
_entity_poly.pdbx_seq_one_letter_code
_entity_poly.pdbx_strand_id
1 'polypeptide(L)'
;MLGLLAARQAGLDDPARLRRAECTRRVLSLELNKDRDVERIHRGGINTLDVDPIEGRYMLSGGSDGVIGLYDLENLSRKPTYACEALFSVGRSHLDVHKYSVETVQWYPHDTGMFTSSSFDKTLKIWDTNTLQPADMFYFDETVYSHHMSPVATQHCLIAVGTRSPNIRLCDLKSGSSSHILRGHREGVMAVSWSSRDEYILASGSADGRVKLWDVRRASGCLSTLDQHNGKRSKFYSEAEMFAHNGMVNGICYTNDGLHLLSIGTDDRMRLWNSSTGKNTLVNYGKICNESRKRLKFAISCGCNQEFAFVPHASIIAVYAVFTGELITELRGHYDTINCCVFHPHFQELYSGSKDCNILAWIPAPRKPVADDISEKVFKISLLHMSHTSLANMKDSWKGTELRMQSFKKSSHVGPPQGHKSYQETWSSMGSSLQEWAGPCQDPAPGLLQGFEFVGVTCTEKTVPQVQNWSINAGLANFSEDLAPKMSPYEKHQTIYYSIVVHRLMQRQHHKNQVKMAFSNLTSKAILLYDEWIKDADPRLEGWPLMSSPFPTTFIIGTYVYFVTSLGPKLMENKKPFELRQIMTFYNFSVVALSLYMTYEFLMSGWATGYSFRCDIVDYSRSPTALRMVRTCWLYFFSKFIELLDTIFFVLRKKNNQVTFLHVFHHSIMPWTWWFGVKFAAGGLGTFHALLNCIVHVVMYTYYGICSLGPAYHKYLWWKKYMTTIQLVQFIMITVHIGQIYIMDDCPYQYPIFMFIIWLYGSMFLVLFLHFWYHAYTKGQRLPKMARNGIGKDQ
;
A
#
# COMPACT_ATOMS: atom_id res chain seq x y z
N MET A 1 8.79 15.74 -33.37
CA MET A 1 7.60 15.81 -32.50
C MET A 1 6.34 15.69 -33.35
N LEU A 2 6.18 16.52 -34.38
CA LEU A 2 5.05 16.41 -35.33
C LEU A 2 4.91 15.01 -35.94
N GLY A 3 6.00 14.38 -36.38
CA GLY A 3 5.96 12.99 -36.87
C GLY A 3 5.48 11.97 -35.82
N LEU A 4 5.82 12.16 -34.55
CA LEU A 4 5.36 11.28 -33.45
C LEU A 4 3.87 11.48 -33.17
N LEU A 5 3.39 12.73 -33.20
CA LEU A 5 1.98 13.05 -33.03
C LEU A 5 1.15 12.53 -34.21
N ALA A 6 1.62 12.73 -35.44
CA ALA A 6 0.99 12.23 -36.65
C ALA A 6 0.92 10.69 -36.65
N ALA A 7 2.02 10.00 -36.32
CA ALA A 7 2.04 8.55 -36.23
C ALA A 7 1.07 8.02 -35.15
N ARG A 8 1.01 8.69 -33.99
CA ARG A 8 0.08 8.33 -32.91
C ARG A 8 -1.39 8.57 -33.31
N GLN A 9 -1.69 9.69 -33.97
CA GLN A 9 -3.06 10.03 -34.41
C GLN A 9 -3.55 9.13 -35.53
N ALA A 10 -2.68 8.82 -36.49
CA ALA A 10 -2.98 7.92 -37.59
C ALA A 10 -2.93 6.44 -37.20
N GLY A 11 -2.51 6.10 -35.97
CA GLY A 11 -2.39 4.73 -35.49
C GLY A 11 -1.33 3.90 -36.23
N LEU A 12 -0.29 4.55 -36.77
CA LEU A 12 0.78 3.87 -37.53
C LEU A 12 1.68 2.99 -36.64
N ASP A 13 1.83 3.38 -35.37
CA ASP A 13 2.64 2.68 -34.36
C ASP A 13 1.87 2.60 -33.03
N ASP A 14 2.21 1.59 -32.22
CA ASP A 14 1.69 1.46 -30.86
C ASP A 14 2.01 2.72 -30.01
N PRO A 15 0.99 3.39 -29.43
CA PRO A 15 1.20 4.56 -28.59
C PRO A 15 2.17 4.33 -27.42
N ALA A 16 2.21 3.13 -26.85
CA ALA A 16 3.13 2.83 -25.75
C ALA A 16 4.58 2.72 -26.23
N ARG A 17 4.83 2.12 -27.40
CA ARG A 17 6.13 2.14 -28.08
C ARG A 17 6.60 3.57 -28.39
N LEU A 18 5.71 4.41 -28.94
CA LEU A 18 6.02 5.81 -29.22
C LEU A 18 6.37 6.59 -27.95
N ARG A 19 5.63 6.35 -26.86
CA ARG A 19 5.93 6.94 -25.54
C ARG A 19 7.32 6.52 -25.05
N ARG A 20 7.64 5.22 -25.05
CA ARG A 20 8.96 4.72 -24.63
C ARG A 20 10.11 5.28 -25.48
N ALA A 21 9.90 5.43 -26.79
CA ALA A 21 10.87 6.05 -27.69
C ALA A 21 11.12 7.53 -27.34
N GLU A 22 10.06 8.29 -27.06
CA GLU A 22 10.19 9.69 -26.66
C GLU A 22 10.80 9.82 -25.25
N CYS A 23 10.49 8.92 -24.31
CA CYS A 23 11.15 8.86 -23.00
C CYS A 23 12.67 8.65 -23.16
N THR A 24 13.10 7.68 -23.98
CA THR A 24 14.52 7.48 -24.30
C THR A 24 15.14 8.75 -24.87
N ARG A 25 14.48 9.41 -25.84
CA ARG A 25 14.98 10.67 -26.40
C ARG A 25 15.15 11.75 -25.34
N ARG A 26 14.20 11.88 -24.40
CA ARG A 26 14.27 12.85 -23.30
C ARG A 26 15.49 12.57 -22.43
N VAL A 27 15.69 11.32 -21.99
CA VAL A 27 16.85 10.92 -21.19
C VAL A 27 18.18 11.22 -21.90
N LEU A 28 18.27 10.98 -23.21
CA LEU A 28 19.48 11.31 -24.00
C LEU A 28 19.77 12.82 -24.07
N SER A 29 18.75 13.67 -23.88
CA SER A 29 18.87 15.14 -23.91
C SER A 29 18.93 15.77 -22.52
N LEU A 30 19.21 14.98 -21.48
CA LEU A 30 19.18 15.44 -20.10
C LEU A 30 20.38 16.37 -19.82
N GLU A 31 20.10 17.56 -19.28
CA GLU A 31 21.07 18.61 -18.98
C GLU A 31 20.78 19.27 -17.62
N LEU A 32 21.74 20.02 -17.09
CA LEU A 32 21.57 20.74 -15.83
C LEU A 32 20.48 21.80 -15.98
N ASN A 33 19.45 21.72 -15.14
CA ASN A 33 18.42 22.76 -15.12
C ASN A 33 18.95 24.00 -14.40
N LYS A 34 19.01 25.13 -15.09
CA LYS A 34 19.37 26.42 -14.49
C LYS A 34 18.17 27.20 -13.97
N ASP A 35 16.96 26.77 -14.34
CA ASP A 35 15.71 27.42 -13.99
C ASP A 35 15.04 26.76 -12.77
N ARG A 36 15.55 25.61 -12.32
CA ARG A 36 15.04 24.88 -11.15
C ARG A 36 16.11 24.74 -10.09
N ASP A 37 15.92 25.44 -8.98
CA ASP A 37 16.72 25.27 -7.77
C ASP A 37 16.03 24.32 -6.79
N VAL A 38 16.81 23.73 -5.89
CA VAL A 38 16.27 22.99 -4.73
C VAL A 38 16.72 23.71 -3.48
N GLU A 39 15.79 23.99 -2.57
CA GLU A 39 16.09 24.75 -1.36
C GLU A 39 17.22 24.10 -0.54
N ARG A 40 18.16 24.93 -0.08
CA ARG A 40 19.36 24.47 0.63
C ARG A 40 19.12 24.39 2.13
N ILE A 41 18.68 23.24 2.62
CA ILE A 41 18.53 23.00 4.07
C ILE A 41 19.74 22.29 4.71
N HIS A 42 20.44 21.46 3.93
CA HIS A 42 21.52 20.62 4.45
C HIS A 42 22.81 21.43 4.61
N ARG A 43 23.47 21.23 5.76
CA ARG A 43 24.81 21.80 6.05
C ARG A 43 25.94 20.79 5.85
N GLY A 44 25.58 19.52 5.62
CA GLY A 44 26.51 18.45 5.27
C GLY A 44 26.16 17.87 3.89
N GLY A 45 27.09 17.11 3.32
CA GLY A 45 26.88 16.44 2.04
C GLY A 45 25.64 15.55 2.04
N ILE A 46 24.87 15.60 0.95
CA ILE A 46 23.67 14.78 0.76
C ILE A 46 24.12 13.36 0.44
N ASN A 47 23.70 12.36 1.24
CA ASN A 47 24.08 10.96 1.03
C ASN A 47 23.00 10.18 0.27
N THR A 48 21.74 10.63 0.33
CA THR A 48 20.60 9.90 -0.22
C THR A 48 19.47 10.85 -0.62
N LEU A 49 18.76 10.48 -1.68
CA LEU A 49 17.54 11.13 -2.17
C LEU A 49 16.53 10.05 -2.52
N ASP A 50 15.24 10.26 -2.29
CA ASP A 50 14.19 9.32 -2.68
C ASP A 50 12.94 10.08 -3.13
N VAL A 51 12.46 9.78 -4.34
CA VAL A 51 11.25 10.39 -4.90
C VAL A 51 10.07 9.48 -4.59
N ASP A 52 8.92 10.08 -4.25
CA ASP A 52 7.69 9.35 -3.99
C ASP A 52 7.33 8.42 -5.17
N PRO A 53 7.17 7.11 -4.95
CA PRO A 53 6.84 6.16 -6.01
C PRO A 53 5.40 6.28 -6.54
N ILE A 54 4.47 6.90 -5.80
CA ILE A 54 3.04 6.93 -6.13
C ILE A 54 2.68 8.17 -6.94
N GLU A 55 2.90 9.36 -6.38
CA GLU A 55 2.57 10.62 -7.06
C GLU A 55 3.77 11.21 -7.80
N GLY A 56 5.00 10.87 -7.38
CA GLY A 56 6.22 11.47 -7.92
C GLY A 56 6.41 12.94 -7.55
N ARG A 57 5.56 13.49 -6.67
CA ARG A 57 5.54 14.90 -6.34
C ARG A 57 6.55 15.28 -5.26
N TYR A 58 6.68 14.44 -4.24
CA TYR A 58 7.51 14.73 -3.08
C TYR A 58 8.85 14.02 -3.14
N MET A 59 9.89 14.65 -2.60
CA MET A 59 11.23 14.08 -2.50
C MET A 59 11.77 14.18 -1.08
N LEU A 60 12.34 13.07 -0.60
CA LEU A 60 13.07 13.01 0.65
C LEU A 60 14.58 13.16 0.41
N SER A 61 15.28 13.78 1.34
CA SER A 61 16.73 13.87 1.36
C SER A 61 17.30 13.51 2.74
N GLY A 62 18.48 12.89 2.74
CA GLY A 62 19.23 12.62 3.96
C GLY A 62 20.65 13.15 3.85
N GLY A 63 21.06 13.92 4.86
CA GLY A 63 22.37 14.58 4.89
C GLY A 63 23.35 13.98 5.91
N SER A 64 24.64 14.27 5.69
CA SER A 64 25.71 13.93 6.65
C SER A 64 25.60 14.68 7.98
N ASP A 65 24.76 15.71 8.02
CA ASP A 65 24.43 16.54 9.18
C ASP A 65 23.36 15.92 10.11
N GLY A 66 22.83 14.75 9.78
CA GLY A 66 21.76 14.09 10.55
C GLY A 66 20.35 14.59 10.20
N VAL A 67 20.24 15.50 9.24
CA VAL A 67 18.97 16.13 8.86
C VAL A 67 18.26 15.29 7.80
N ILE A 68 16.92 15.28 7.88
CA ILE A 68 16.04 14.76 6.83
C ILE A 68 15.26 15.94 6.25
N GLY A 69 15.23 16.06 4.93
CA GLY A 69 14.43 17.05 4.19
C GLY A 69 13.28 16.41 3.45
N LEU A 70 12.16 17.12 3.34
CA LEU A 70 11.03 16.79 2.49
C LEU A 70 10.71 17.98 1.59
N TYR A 71 10.81 17.81 0.28
CA TYR A 71 10.59 18.86 -0.72
C TYR A 71 9.34 18.59 -1.56
N ASP A 72 8.67 19.66 -1.98
CA ASP A 72 7.70 19.64 -3.07
C ASP A 72 8.44 19.92 -4.39
N LEU A 73 8.36 19.00 -5.34
CA LEU A 73 9.00 19.15 -6.65
C LEU A 73 8.11 19.89 -7.66
N GLU A 74 6.82 20.08 -7.36
CA GLU A 74 5.86 20.73 -8.25
C GLU A 74 6.02 22.25 -8.28
N ASN A 75 5.68 22.84 -9.41
CA ASN A 75 5.78 24.29 -9.61
C ASN A 75 4.43 24.98 -9.45
N LEU A 76 4.21 25.61 -8.29
CA LEU A 76 3.00 26.37 -8.01
C LEU A 76 3.05 27.81 -8.54
N SER A 77 4.24 28.32 -8.89
CA SER A 77 4.48 29.74 -9.13
C SER A 77 4.06 30.25 -10.53
N ARG A 78 3.58 29.36 -11.42
CA ARG A 78 3.26 29.62 -12.85
C ARG A 78 4.40 30.25 -13.68
N LYS A 79 5.59 30.44 -13.11
CA LYS A 79 6.81 30.88 -13.81
C LYS A 79 7.62 29.67 -14.24
N PRO A 80 8.35 29.70 -15.37
CA PRO A 80 9.20 28.57 -15.75
C PRO A 80 10.33 28.32 -14.75
N THR A 81 10.81 29.38 -14.10
CA THR A 81 11.82 29.34 -13.05
C THR A 81 11.17 29.20 -11.67
N TYR A 82 11.57 28.20 -10.89
CA TYR A 82 11.07 27.99 -9.52
C TYR A 82 12.07 27.24 -8.65
N ALA A 83 11.94 27.38 -7.34
CA ALA A 83 12.68 26.58 -6.38
C ALA A 83 11.77 25.49 -5.80
N CYS A 84 12.29 24.26 -5.68
CA CYS A 84 11.62 23.21 -4.92
C CYS A 84 11.75 23.55 -3.42
N GLU A 85 10.65 23.98 -2.82
CA GLU A 85 10.59 24.37 -1.42
C GLU A 85 10.61 23.14 -0.51
N ALA A 86 11.37 23.24 0.59
CA ALA A 86 11.35 22.26 1.65
C ALA A 86 10.08 22.46 2.49
N LEU A 87 9.10 21.56 2.31
CA LEU A 87 7.88 21.57 3.12
C LEU A 87 8.21 21.43 4.60
N PHE A 88 9.13 20.51 4.92
CA PHE A 88 9.56 20.25 6.28
C PHE A 88 11.02 19.77 6.34
N SER A 89 11.61 19.98 7.51
CA SER A 89 12.95 19.50 7.83
C SER A 89 12.98 18.93 9.25
N VAL A 90 13.41 17.67 9.38
CA VAL A 90 13.77 17.10 10.69
C VAL A 90 15.18 17.58 11.03
N GLY A 91 15.25 18.84 11.47
CA GLY A 91 16.48 19.54 11.82
C GLY A 91 16.91 19.32 13.27
N ARG A 92 18.00 19.99 13.68
CA ARG A 92 18.57 19.88 15.05
C ARG A 92 17.62 20.25 16.18
N SER A 93 16.55 21.00 15.90
CA SER A 93 15.51 21.38 16.87
C SER A 93 14.51 20.26 17.13
N HIS A 94 14.43 19.25 16.25
CA HIS A 94 13.50 18.14 16.39
C HIS A 94 14.02 17.15 17.44
N LEU A 95 13.15 16.72 18.38
CA LEU A 95 13.51 15.82 19.48
C LEU A 95 14.14 14.52 18.97
N ASP A 96 13.58 13.99 17.88
CA ASP A 96 13.99 12.72 17.28
C ASP A 96 14.93 12.86 16.07
N VAL A 97 15.68 13.96 15.96
CA VAL A 97 16.70 14.10 14.90
C VAL A 97 17.73 12.98 14.97
N HIS A 98 18.33 12.60 13.83
CA HIS A 98 19.45 11.67 13.84
C HIS A 98 20.71 12.34 14.39
N LYS A 99 21.45 11.63 15.23
CA LYS A 99 22.66 12.18 15.86
C LYS A 99 23.85 12.27 14.90
N TYR A 100 23.87 11.40 13.90
CA TYR A 100 24.94 11.30 12.91
C TYR A 100 24.37 11.21 11.50
N SER A 101 25.27 11.18 10.52
CA SER A 101 25.02 11.03 9.08
C SER A 101 23.85 10.09 8.76
N VAL A 102 22.83 10.61 8.08
CA VAL A 102 21.74 9.82 7.51
C VAL A 102 22.25 9.24 6.19
N GLU A 103 22.34 7.92 6.10
CA GLU A 103 22.90 7.24 4.93
C GLU A 103 21.82 6.85 3.94
N THR A 104 20.63 6.52 4.41
CA THR A 104 19.52 6.16 3.54
C THR A 104 18.21 6.70 4.08
N VAL A 105 17.38 7.16 3.14
CA VAL A 105 15.99 7.55 3.35
C VAL A 105 15.20 6.89 2.24
N GLN A 106 14.03 6.36 2.57
CA GLN A 106 13.17 5.67 1.60
C GLN A 106 11.71 5.95 1.91
N TRP A 107 10.92 6.24 0.88
CA TRP A 107 9.47 6.26 0.99
C TRP A 107 8.92 4.86 1.29
N TYR A 108 7.85 4.78 2.06
CA TYR A 108 7.14 3.52 2.18
C TYR A 108 6.49 3.18 0.80
N PRO A 109 6.80 2.02 0.18
CA PRO A 109 6.51 1.83 -1.25
C PRO A 109 5.03 1.85 -1.66
N HIS A 110 4.12 1.63 -0.70
CA HIS A 110 2.68 1.52 -0.95
C HIS A 110 1.84 2.58 -0.23
N ASP A 111 2.47 3.50 0.50
CA ASP A 111 1.80 4.49 1.33
C ASP A 111 2.67 5.73 1.46
N THR A 112 2.20 6.88 0.93
CA THR A 112 2.88 8.16 1.07
C THR A 112 2.78 8.73 2.49
N GLY A 113 1.94 8.15 3.34
CA GLY A 113 1.82 8.54 4.75
C GLY A 113 3.07 8.26 5.57
N MET A 114 3.99 7.40 5.12
CA MET A 114 5.14 6.97 5.91
C MET A 114 6.45 6.96 5.12
N PHE A 115 7.56 7.17 5.83
CA PHE A 115 8.90 6.97 5.28
C PHE A 115 9.87 6.44 6.34
N THR A 116 11.02 5.96 5.89
CA THR A 116 12.05 5.38 6.76
C THR A 116 13.38 6.08 6.58
N SER A 117 14.14 6.20 7.67
CA SER A 117 15.49 6.77 7.66
C SER A 117 16.43 5.93 8.49
N SER A 118 17.67 5.75 8.03
CA SER A 118 18.71 5.08 8.82
C SER A 118 20.00 5.86 8.83
N SER A 119 20.70 5.78 9.97
CA SER A 119 21.86 6.63 10.25
C SER A 119 23.02 5.85 10.88
N PHE A 120 24.19 6.48 10.84
CA PHE A 120 25.37 6.09 11.62
C PHE A 120 25.17 6.20 13.14
N ASP A 121 24.06 6.77 13.62
CA ASP A 121 23.66 6.67 15.02
C ASP A 121 23.14 5.29 15.44
N LYS A 122 23.22 4.31 14.52
CA LYS A 122 22.83 2.92 14.73
C LYS A 122 21.32 2.74 14.89
N THR A 123 20.54 3.69 14.39
CA THR A 123 19.08 3.62 14.40
C THR A 123 18.50 3.55 13.00
N LEU A 124 17.36 2.87 12.89
CA LEU A 124 16.41 2.98 11.79
C LEU A 124 15.12 3.54 12.39
N LYS A 125 14.69 4.71 11.91
CA LYS A 125 13.48 5.39 12.35
C LYS A 125 12.44 5.29 11.26
N ILE A 126 11.20 5.07 11.67
CA ILE A 126 10.03 5.07 10.80
C ILE A 126 9.20 6.28 11.16
N TRP A 127 8.81 7.05 10.17
CA TRP A 127 8.19 8.36 10.33
C TRP A 127 6.81 8.35 9.73
N ASP A 128 5.89 9.03 10.40
CA ASP A 128 4.65 9.49 9.80
C ASP A 128 4.91 10.87 9.18
N THR A 129 4.61 11.00 7.89
CA THR A 129 4.82 12.24 7.12
C THR A 129 3.93 13.38 7.57
N ASN A 130 2.71 13.10 8.02
CA ASN A 130 1.72 14.14 8.34
C ASN A 130 2.02 14.78 9.69
N THR A 131 2.47 13.96 10.65
CA THR A 131 2.79 14.41 12.01
C THR A 131 4.27 14.70 12.21
N LEU A 132 5.14 14.19 11.31
CA LEU A 132 6.60 14.26 11.39
C LEU A 132 7.18 13.67 12.69
N GLN A 133 6.45 12.76 13.31
CA GLN A 133 6.90 12.04 14.49
C GLN A 133 7.33 10.62 14.13
N PRO A 134 8.32 10.05 14.84
CA PRO A 134 8.68 8.66 14.64
C PRO A 134 7.54 7.76 15.13
N ALA A 135 7.02 6.92 14.23
CA ALA A 135 6.04 5.89 14.53
C ALA A 135 6.67 4.68 15.21
N ASP A 136 7.91 4.32 14.83
CA ASP A 136 8.68 3.23 15.45
C ASP A 136 10.19 3.46 15.27
N MET A 137 11.00 2.80 16.10
CA MET A 137 12.46 2.92 16.07
C MET A 137 13.14 1.57 16.35
N PHE A 138 14.04 1.19 15.46
CA PHE A 138 14.90 0.02 15.63
C PHE A 138 16.32 0.43 15.98
N TYR A 139 16.93 -0.31 16.92
CA TYR A 139 18.30 -0.11 17.37
C TYR A 139 19.21 -1.25 16.92
N PHE A 140 20.43 -0.89 16.55
CA PHE A 140 21.47 -1.81 16.11
C PHE A 140 22.75 -1.63 16.93
N ASP A 141 23.54 -2.69 17.02
CA ASP A 141 24.82 -2.67 17.73
C ASP A 141 25.90 -1.90 16.94
N GLU A 142 25.70 -1.80 15.62
CA GLU A 142 26.65 -1.26 14.65
C GLU A 142 26.01 -0.18 13.75
N THR A 143 26.86 0.64 13.12
CA THR A 143 26.41 1.71 12.20
C THR A 143 25.65 1.13 11.02
N VAL A 144 24.54 1.77 10.64
CA VAL A 144 23.72 1.35 9.50
C VAL A 144 24.25 2.00 8.22
N TYR A 145 24.61 1.19 7.22
CA TYR A 145 25.06 1.68 5.91
C TYR A 145 23.92 1.75 4.90
N SER A 146 22.95 0.84 5.00
CA SER A 146 21.86 0.76 4.03
C SER A 146 20.62 0.13 4.66
N HIS A 147 19.45 0.67 4.36
CA HIS A 147 18.20 -0.08 4.46
C HIS A 147 17.46 -0.09 3.12
N HIS A 148 16.56 -1.06 2.95
CA HIS A 148 15.65 -1.11 1.82
C HIS A 148 14.38 -1.90 2.16
N MET A 149 13.25 -1.45 1.64
CA MET A 149 11.97 -2.17 1.58
C MET A 149 11.73 -2.71 0.17
N SER A 150 10.95 -3.78 0.07
CA SER A 150 10.57 -4.33 -1.23
C SER A 150 9.51 -3.44 -1.89
N PRO A 151 9.73 -2.96 -3.12
CA PRO A 151 8.76 -2.10 -3.81
C PRO A 151 7.54 -2.88 -4.33
N VAL A 152 7.59 -4.22 -4.30
CA VAL A 152 6.54 -5.13 -4.81
C VAL A 152 5.77 -5.81 -3.67
N ALA A 153 6.30 -5.79 -2.45
CA ALA A 153 5.80 -6.63 -1.37
C ALA A 153 4.40 -6.24 -0.89
N THR A 154 3.46 -7.17 -1.02
CA THR A 154 2.08 -7.02 -0.52
C THR A 154 1.81 -7.91 0.68
N GLN A 155 2.60 -8.97 0.86
CA GLN A 155 2.42 -9.98 1.90
C GLN A 155 3.25 -9.66 3.15
N HIS A 156 4.39 -8.99 2.99
CA HIS A 156 5.32 -8.69 4.09
C HIS A 156 5.70 -7.20 4.20
N CYS A 157 6.04 -6.75 5.41
CA CYS A 157 6.52 -5.39 5.68
C CYS A 157 7.95 -5.42 6.24
N LEU A 158 8.79 -6.26 5.64
CA LEU A 158 10.19 -6.43 6.02
C LEU A 158 11.05 -5.30 5.46
N ILE A 159 11.85 -4.70 6.35
CA ILE A 159 12.94 -3.80 6.02
C ILE A 159 14.24 -4.58 6.14
N ALA A 160 15.01 -4.68 5.06
CA ALA A 160 16.36 -5.22 5.11
C ALA A 160 17.33 -4.13 5.54
N VAL A 161 18.20 -4.44 6.51
CA VAL A 161 19.16 -3.50 7.08
C VAL A 161 20.57 -4.08 7.01
N GLY A 162 21.43 -3.41 6.24
CA GLY A 162 22.86 -3.64 6.16
C GLY A 162 23.61 -2.73 7.14
N THR A 163 24.38 -3.34 8.03
CA THR A 163 25.16 -2.64 9.05
C THR A 163 26.65 -2.93 8.88
N ARG A 164 27.50 -2.33 9.70
CA ARG A 164 28.92 -2.72 9.79
C ARG A 164 29.12 -4.16 10.28
N SER A 165 28.12 -4.78 10.90
CA SER A 165 28.12 -6.21 11.19
C SER A 165 28.00 -7.02 9.89
N PRO A 166 28.63 -8.21 9.80
CA PRO A 166 28.50 -9.09 8.64
C PRO A 166 27.10 -9.68 8.44
N ASN A 167 26.22 -9.53 9.43
CA ASN A 167 24.88 -10.07 9.35
C ASN A 167 23.89 -9.01 8.85
N ILE A 168 23.00 -9.41 7.94
CA ILE A 168 21.87 -8.58 7.52
C ILE A 168 20.74 -8.81 8.50
N ARG A 169 20.15 -7.74 9.02
CA ARG A 169 18.95 -7.83 9.87
C ARG A 169 17.72 -7.52 9.03
N LEU A 170 16.66 -8.30 9.20
CA LEU A 170 15.34 -7.96 8.68
C LEU A 170 14.46 -7.50 9.84
N CYS A 171 13.94 -6.29 9.72
CA CYS A 171 13.00 -5.69 10.67
C CYS A 171 11.59 -5.81 10.12
N ASP A 172 10.68 -6.39 10.88
CA ASP A 172 9.26 -6.47 10.52
C ASP A 172 8.50 -5.32 11.17
N LEU A 173 7.96 -4.44 10.32
CA LEU A 173 7.15 -3.30 10.75
C LEU A 173 5.85 -3.70 11.43
N LYS A 174 5.24 -4.84 11.08
CA LYS A 174 3.96 -5.25 11.67
C LYS A 174 4.10 -5.69 13.13
N SER A 175 5.24 -6.29 13.47
CA SER A 175 5.49 -6.83 14.81
C SER A 175 6.41 -5.96 15.66
N GLY A 176 7.08 -4.96 15.08
CA GLY A 176 8.14 -4.20 15.75
C GLY A 176 9.36 -5.07 16.08
N SER A 177 9.54 -6.21 15.40
CA SER A 177 10.62 -7.17 15.69
C SER A 177 11.75 -7.10 14.67
N SER A 178 13.01 -7.12 15.14
CA SER A 178 14.22 -7.19 14.30
C SER A 178 14.95 -8.53 14.41
N SER A 179 14.22 -9.63 14.64
CA SER A 179 14.80 -10.92 15.04
C SER A 179 15.33 -11.77 13.89
N HIS A 180 14.94 -11.49 12.64
CA HIS A 180 15.37 -12.30 11.51
C HIS A 180 16.74 -11.85 11.00
N ILE A 181 17.68 -12.80 10.89
CA ILE A 181 19.09 -12.52 10.58
C ILE A 181 19.52 -13.39 9.41
N LEU A 182 20.01 -12.76 8.35
CA LEU A 182 20.65 -13.46 7.23
C LEU A 182 22.16 -13.51 7.49
N ARG A 183 22.69 -14.73 7.65
CA ARG A 183 24.10 -14.99 7.95
C ARG A 183 24.81 -15.49 6.70
N GLY A 184 26.00 -14.95 6.41
CA GLY A 184 26.87 -15.49 5.37
C GLY A 184 27.91 -14.54 4.78
N HIS A 185 27.77 -13.22 4.95
CA HIS A 185 28.86 -12.29 4.66
C HIS A 185 29.96 -12.39 5.72
N ARG A 186 31.17 -11.95 5.37
CA ARG A 186 32.34 -11.97 6.28
C ARG A 186 32.68 -10.59 6.85
N GLU A 187 32.28 -9.53 6.16
CA GLU A 187 32.45 -8.14 6.60
C GLU A 187 31.15 -7.34 6.47
N GLY A 188 31.20 -6.06 6.89
CA GLY A 188 30.05 -5.16 6.91
C GLY A 188 29.29 -5.07 5.58
N VAL A 189 27.97 -5.09 5.68
CA VAL A 189 27.07 -5.04 4.52
C VAL A 189 26.82 -3.59 4.15
N MET A 190 27.38 -3.15 3.03
CA MET A 190 27.37 -1.75 2.60
C MET A 190 26.12 -1.38 1.81
N ALA A 191 25.54 -2.32 1.05
CA ALA A 191 24.36 -2.09 0.24
C ALA A 191 23.39 -3.26 0.35
N VAL A 192 22.11 -2.95 0.50
CA VAL A 192 21.01 -3.92 0.38
C VAL A 192 19.96 -3.37 -0.58
N SER A 193 19.38 -4.25 -1.41
CA SER A 193 18.35 -3.88 -2.38
C SER A 193 17.44 -5.06 -2.64
N TRP A 194 16.13 -4.84 -2.54
CA TRP A 194 15.12 -5.84 -2.86
C TRP A 194 14.90 -5.91 -4.36
N SER A 195 14.55 -7.10 -4.86
CA SER A 195 14.18 -7.28 -6.27
C SER A 195 12.92 -6.48 -6.61
N SER A 196 12.94 -5.82 -7.76
CA SER A 196 11.79 -5.11 -8.35
C SER A 196 10.79 -6.07 -9.02
N ARG A 197 11.07 -7.38 -9.03
CA ARG A 197 10.23 -8.41 -9.64
C ARG A 197 9.72 -9.43 -8.63
N ASP A 198 10.62 -9.93 -7.78
CA ASP A 198 10.34 -11.03 -6.87
C ASP A 198 10.23 -10.53 -5.43
N GLU A 199 9.06 -10.72 -4.81
CA GLU A 199 8.73 -10.16 -3.49
C GLU A 199 9.77 -10.51 -2.40
N TYR A 200 10.23 -11.76 -2.36
CA TYR A 200 11.06 -12.29 -1.28
C TYR A 200 12.57 -12.29 -1.57
N ILE A 201 12.98 -11.75 -2.73
CA ILE A 201 14.38 -11.80 -3.16
C ILE A 201 15.10 -10.52 -2.75
N LEU A 202 16.19 -10.67 -2.02
CA LEU A 202 17.05 -9.59 -1.57
C LEU A 202 18.46 -9.77 -2.14
N ALA A 203 19.06 -8.71 -2.66
CA ALA A 203 20.49 -8.64 -2.97
C ALA A 203 21.23 -7.86 -1.87
N SER A 204 22.44 -8.30 -1.55
CA SER A 204 23.33 -7.61 -0.62
C SER A 204 24.77 -7.56 -1.13
N GLY A 205 25.42 -6.43 -0.89
CA GLY A 205 26.83 -6.17 -1.21
C GLY A 205 27.58 -5.82 0.07
N SER A 206 28.73 -6.43 0.24
CA SER A 206 29.54 -6.30 1.45
C SER A 206 30.96 -5.83 1.12
N ALA A 207 31.62 -5.32 2.16
CA ALA A 207 33.05 -5.02 2.14
C ALA A 207 33.90 -6.28 1.86
N ASP A 208 33.36 -7.49 2.06
CA ASP A 208 34.03 -8.77 1.73
C ASP A 208 34.21 -9.04 0.22
N GLY A 209 33.82 -8.09 -0.65
CA GLY A 209 33.93 -8.20 -2.11
C GLY A 209 32.91 -9.14 -2.76
N ARG A 210 31.91 -9.61 -2.00
CA ARG A 210 30.89 -10.54 -2.47
C ARG A 210 29.53 -9.85 -2.58
N VAL A 211 28.77 -10.31 -3.56
CA VAL A 211 27.33 -10.04 -3.67
C VAL A 211 26.59 -11.34 -3.47
N LYS A 212 25.58 -11.31 -2.59
CA LYS A 212 24.75 -12.48 -2.29
C LYS A 212 23.29 -12.18 -2.60
N LEU A 213 22.62 -13.17 -3.17
CA LEU A 213 21.17 -13.16 -3.34
C LEU A 213 20.52 -14.04 -2.28
N TRP A 214 19.43 -13.58 -1.69
CA TRP A 214 18.75 -14.24 -0.59
C TRP A 214 17.28 -14.41 -0.91
N ASP A 215 16.72 -15.55 -0.53
CA ASP A 215 15.27 -15.70 -0.36
C ASP A 215 15.02 -15.58 1.13
N VAL A 216 14.36 -14.50 1.56
CA VAL A 216 14.17 -14.21 2.99
C VAL A 216 13.30 -15.24 3.71
N ARG A 217 12.60 -16.11 2.98
CA ARG A 217 11.80 -17.21 3.55
C ARG A 217 12.65 -18.41 3.97
N ARG A 218 13.89 -18.49 3.46
CA ARG A 218 14.82 -19.58 3.81
C ARG A 218 15.51 -19.27 5.13
N ALA A 219 15.45 -20.22 6.05
CA ALA A 219 16.04 -20.08 7.39
C ALA A 219 17.58 -20.05 7.39
N SER A 220 18.23 -20.61 6.36
CA SER A 220 19.68 -20.61 6.24
C SER A 220 20.15 -20.64 4.78
N GLY A 221 21.27 -19.97 4.53
CA GLY A 221 21.95 -19.94 3.23
C GLY A 221 21.45 -18.84 2.29
N CYS A 222 22.39 -18.26 1.54
CA CYS A 222 22.08 -17.43 0.37
C CYS A 222 21.72 -18.33 -0.83
N LEU A 223 20.86 -17.86 -1.73
CA LEU A 223 20.52 -18.54 -2.98
C LEU A 223 21.74 -18.71 -3.89
N SER A 224 22.49 -17.63 -4.05
CA SER A 224 23.67 -17.59 -4.90
C SER A 224 24.65 -16.54 -4.39
N THR A 225 25.93 -16.78 -4.66
CA THR A 225 27.00 -15.78 -4.51
C THR A 225 27.51 -15.47 -5.91
N LEU A 226 27.58 -14.20 -6.27
CA LEU A 226 27.97 -13.79 -7.61
C LEU A 226 29.48 -13.96 -7.79
N ASP A 227 29.87 -14.62 -8.88
CA ASP A 227 31.26 -14.86 -9.25
C ASP A 227 31.59 -14.14 -10.55
N GLN A 228 32.50 -13.17 -10.50
CA GLN A 228 32.90 -12.37 -11.65
C GLN A 228 33.47 -13.20 -12.81
N HIS A 229 34.00 -14.40 -12.52
CA HIS A 229 34.63 -15.28 -13.50
C HIS A 229 33.70 -16.40 -14.02
N ASN A 230 32.44 -16.47 -13.58
CA ASN A 230 31.48 -17.51 -13.98
C ASN A 230 32.05 -18.94 -13.85
N GLY A 231 32.85 -19.21 -12.81
CA GLY A 231 33.47 -20.52 -12.54
C GLY A 231 34.66 -20.89 -13.43
N LYS A 232 35.16 -19.98 -14.28
CA LYS A 232 36.22 -20.28 -15.27
C LYS A 232 37.66 -20.16 -14.74
N ARG A 233 37.88 -19.78 -13.47
CA ARG A 233 39.24 -19.59 -12.92
C ARG A 233 39.85 -20.95 -12.49
N SER A 234 41.10 -21.18 -12.87
CA SER A 234 41.83 -22.46 -12.81
C SER A 234 42.00 -23.05 -11.39
N LYS A 235 42.07 -24.40 -11.32
CA LYS A 235 42.21 -25.32 -10.17
C LYS A 235 43.44 -25.11 -9.25
N PHE A 236 44.17 -23.99 -9.36
CA PHE A 236 45.44 -23.76 -8.66
C PHE A 236 45.35 -22.98 -7.35
N TYR A 237 44.18 -22.44 -7.00
CA TYR A 237 43.92 -21.90 -5.67
C TYR A 237 42.96 -22.84 -4.94
N SER A 238 43.41 -23.40 -3.82
CA SER A 238 42.57 -24.16 -2.89
C SER A 238 41.38 -23.31 -2.46
N GLU A 239 40.16 -23.84 -2.59
CA GLU A 239 38.89 -23.15 -2.36
C GLU A 239 38.77 -21.80 -3.12
N ALA A 240 38.49 -21.86 -4.43
CA ALA A 240 38.23 -20.67 -5.23
C ALA A 240 37.08 -19.83 -4.65
N GLU A 241 37.44 -18.80 -3.89
CA GLU A 241 36.49 -17.89 -3.27
C GLU A 241 35.71 -17.12 -4.34
N MET A 242 34.38 -17.28 -4.33
CA MET A 242 33.46 -16.61 -5.26
C MET A 242 33.37 -15.12 -4.91
N PHE A 243 34.07 -14.28 -5.67
CA PHE A 243 34.05 -12.82 -5.52
C PHE A 243 33.32 -12.14 -6.68
N ALA A 244 32.54 -11.11 -6.35
CA ALA A 244 31.87 -10.29 -7.34
C ALA A 244 32.77 -9.15 -7.84
N HIS A 245 33.60 -8.61 -6.95
CA HIS A 245 34.55 -7.53 -7.22
C HIS A 245 35.88 -7.84 -6.51
N ASN A 246 36.98 -7.27 -7.00
CA ASN A 246 38.31 -7.39 -6.36
C ASN A 246 38.49 -6.40 -5.18
N GLY A 247 37.41 -5.75 -4.74
CA GLY A 247 37.37 -4.77 -3.66
C GLY A 247 35.96 -4.74 -3.05
N MET A 248 35.70 -3.79 -2.15
CA MET A 248 34.43 -3.68 -1.43
C MET A 248 33.27 -3.41 -2.42
N VAL A 249 32.12 -4.06 -2.21
CA VAL A 249 30.92 -3.80 -3.01
C VAL A 249 30.02 -2.83 -2.26
N ASN A 250 30.03 -1.57 -2.69
CA ASN A 250 29.36 -0.47 -1.99
C ASN A 250 28.12 0.08 -2.71
N GLY A 251 27.81 -0.37 -3.93
CA GLY A 251 26.57 0.01 -4.63
C GLY A 251 25.94 -1.17 -5.35
N ILE A 252 24.62 -1.28 -5.22
CA ILE A 252 23.78 -2.30 -5.87
C ILE A 252 22.47 -1.66 -6.30
N CYS A 253 22.00 -1.99 -7.50
CA CYS A 253 20.70 -1.58 -8.02
C CYS A 253 20.16 -2.66 -8.98
N TYR A 254 18.89 -3.03 -8.84
CA TYR A 254 18.21 -3.90 -9.81
C TYR A 254 17.78 -3.10 -11.04
N THR A 255 17.82 -3.73 -12.22
CA THR A 255 17.14 -3.19 -13.40
C THR A 255 15.65 -3.04 -13.17
N ASN A 256 14.98 -2.19 -13.94
CA ASN A 256 13.57 -1.88 -13.71
C ASN A 256 12.67 -3.13 -13.87
N ASP A 257 13.06 -4.07 -14.74
CA ASP A 257 12.41 -5.37 -14.92
C ASP A 257 12.76 -6.43 -13.84
N GLY A 258 13.77 -6.17 -13.00
CA GLY A 258 14.30 -7.09 -11.99
C GLY A 258 15.04 -8.31 -12.55
N LEU A 259 15.26 -8.39 -13.87
CA LEU A 259 15.95 -9.52 -14.51
C LEU A 259 17.46 -9.48 -14.34
N HIS A 260 18.00 -8.29 -14.08
CA HIS A 260 19.42 -8.09 -13.88
C HIS A 260 19.71 -7.26 -12.64
N LEU A 261 20.93 -7.41 -12.14
CA LEU A 261 21.48 -6.65 -11.03
C LEU A 261 22.72 -5.92 -11.50
N LEU A 262 22.86 -4.64 -11.18
CA LEU A 262 24.11 -3.90 -11.30
C LEU A 262 24.79 -3.87 -9.94
N SER A 263 26.10 -4.17 -9.92
CA SER A 263 26.95 -3.93 -8.76
C SER A 263 28.14 -3.07 -9.15
N ILE A 264 28.51 -2.17 -8.23
CA ILE A 264 29.71 -1.34 -8.33
C ILE A 264 30.57 -1.56 -7.09
N GLY A 265 31.87 -1.63 -7.30
CA GLY A 265 32.83 -1.86 -6.24
C GLY A 265 34.00 -0.90 -6.29
N THR A 266 34.83 -0.94 -5.26
CA THR A 266 36.06 -0.13 -5.16
C THR A 266 37.21 -0.67 -6.01
N ASP A 267 36.95 -1.67 -6.85
CA ASP A 267 37.86 -2.13 -7.90
C ASP A 267 37.72 -1.32 -9.20
N ASP A 268 37.05 -0.17 -9.12
CA ASP A 268 36.73 0.74 -10.22
C ASP A 268 35.94 0.09 -11.37
N ARG A 269 35.10 -0.89 -11.06
CA ARG A 269 34.29 -1.62 -12.04
C ARG A 269 32.82 -1.62 -11.65
N MET A 270 31.98 -1.56 -12.68
CA MET A 270 30.58 -1.94 -12.61
C MET A 270 30.39 -3.25 -13.37
N ARG A 271 29.52 -4.13 -12.85
CA ARG A 271 29.20 -5.42 -13.48
C ARG A 271 27.69 -5.61 -13.51
N LEU A 272 27.22 -6.21 -14.60
CA LEU A 272 25.83 -6.58 -14.80
C LEU A 272 25.67 -8.09 -14.67
N TRP A 273 24.75 -8.50 -13.82
CA TRP A 273 24.49 -9.88 -13.47
C TRP A 273 23.09 -10.26 -13.84
N ASN A 274 22.90 -11.50 -14.29
CA ASN A 274 21.56 -12.05 -14.40
C ASN A 274 21.04 -12.40 -13.00
N SER A 275 19.91 -11.85 -12.59
CA SER A 275 19.38 -12.01 -11.23
C SER A 275 18.96 -13.44 -10.90
N SER A 276 18.43 -14.17 -11.89
CA SER A 276 17.96 -15.55 -11.70
C SER A 276 19.11 -16.57 -11.61
N THR A 277 20.15 -16.42 -12.44
CA THR A 277 21.25 -17.40 -12.53
C THR A 277 22.50 -16.99 -11.76
N GLY A 278 22.62 -15.70 -11.40
CA GLY A 278 23.81 -15.14 -10.77
C GLY A 278 25.04 -15.05 -11.68
N LYS A 279 24.89 -15.25 -12.99
CA LYS A 279 26.01 -15.18 -13.95
C LYS A 279 26.33 -13.74 -14.33
N ASN A 280 27.62 -13.44 -14.44
CA ASN A 280 28.12 -12.19 -15.01
C ASN A 280 27.84 -12.17 -16.51
N THR A 281 27.20 -11.11 -17.00
CA THR A 281 26.91 -10.89 -18.43
C THR A 281 28.14 -10.41 -19.21
N LEU A 282 29.20 -9.98 -18.52
CA LEU A 282 30.45 -9.49 -19.08
C LEU A 282 30.31 -8.21 -19.93
N VAL A 283 29.23 -7.44 -19.73
CA VAL A 283 29.10 -6.10 -20.30
C VAL A 283 30.24 -5.21 -19.80
N ASN A 284 30.89 -4.51 -20.70
CA ASN A 284 32.03 -3.66 -20.40
C ASN A 284 31.60 -2.19 -20.28
N TYR A 285 31.69 -1.64 -19.09
CA TYR A 285 31.40 -0.22 -18.81
C TYR A 285 32.67 0.65 -18.71
N GLY A 286 33.85 0.08 -19.01
CA GLY A 286 35.13 0.75 -18.83
C GLY A 286 35.57 0.80 -17.36
N LYS A 287 36.39 1.81 -17.03
CA LYS A 287 36.84 2.08 -15.65
C LYS A 287 35.91 3.12 -15.04
N ILE A 288 35.29 2.79 -13.90
CA ILE A 288 34.41 3.70 -13.16
C ILE A 288 35.03 3.90 -11.78
N CYS A 289 35.82 4.96 -11.61
CA CYS A 289 36.50 5.24 -10.35
C CYS A 289 35.50 5.33 -9.19
N ASN A 290 35.76 4.55 -8.14
CA ASN A 290 34.92 4.48 -6.95
C ASN A 290 35.78 4.38 -5.70
N GLU A 291 36.14 5.54 -5.16
CA GLU A 291 36.96 5.66 -3.95
C GLU A 291 36.09 5.77 -2.67
N SER A 292 34.77 5.62 -2.81
CA SER A 292 33.85 5.81 -1.69
C SER A 292 33.98 4.69 -0.66
N ARG A 293 34.24 5.08 0.58
CA ARG A 293 34.16 4.17 1.75
C ARG A 293 32.74 4.02 2.31
N LYS A 294 31.78 4.76 1.75
CA LYS A 294 30.37 4.70 2.10
C LYS A 294 29.58 4.00 0.98
N ARG A 295 28.29 3.75 1.21
CA ARG A 295 27.38 3.30 0.15
C ARG A 295 27.38 4.31 -1.00
N LEU A 296 27.39 3.81 -2.23
CA LEU A 296 27.17 4.62 -3.43
C LEU A 296 25.74 4.36 -3.96
N LYS A 297 24.86 5.37 -3.89
CA LYS A 297 23.49 5.28 -4.41
C LYS A 297 23.48 5.78 -5.86
N PHE A 298 23.09 4.93 -6.79
CA PHE A 298 22.97 5.25 -8.20
C PHE A 298 21.57 4.84 -8.70
N ALA A 299 21.15 5.40 -9.83
CA ALA A 299 19.79 5.24 -10.35
C ALA A 299 19.78 4.56 -11.72
N ILE A 300 18.63 3.96 -12.07
CA ILE A 300 18.37 3.38 -13.38
C ILE A 300 17.11 4.04 -13.96
N SER A 301 17.12 4.33 -15.26
CA SER A 301 15.96 4.85 -15.96
C SER A 301 14.89 3.77 -16.12
N CYS A 302 13.62 4.13 -16.03
CA CYS A 302 12.51 3.24 -16.33
C CYS A 302 11.59 3.83 -17.40
N GLY A 303 10.72 2.99 -18.00
CA GLY A 303 9.74 3.43 -19.00
C GLY A 303 10.33 3.87 -20.35
N CYS A 304 11.60 3.54 -20.61
CA CYS A 304 12.35 3.86 -21.82
C CYS A 304 12.45 2.61 -22.72
N ASN A 305 12.74 2.79 -24.02
CA ASN A 305 13.05 1.64 -24.90
C ASN A 305 14.39 1.00 -24.56
N GLN A 306 15.37 1.84 -24.23
CA GLN A 306 16.68 1.46 -23.73
C GLN A 306 16.82 1.96 -22.29
N GLU A 307 17.33 1.11 -21.40
CA GLU A 307 17.59 1.47 -20.01
C GLU A 307 18.98 2.09 -19.87
N PHE A 308 19.07 3.12 -19.03
CA PHE A 308 20.27 3.85 -18.71
C PHE A 308 20.57 3.75 -17.22
N ALA A 309 21.85 3.58 -16.87
CA ALA A 309 22.36 3.67 -15.51
C ALA A 309 23.03 5.03 -15.31
N PHE A 310 22.61 5.76 -14.28
CA PHE A 310 23.17 7.04 -13.87
C PHE A 310 24.10 6.80 -12.69
N VAL A 311 25.41 6.78 -12.93
CA VAL A 311 26.40 6.38 -11.92
C VAL A 311 27.20 7.61 -11.47
N PRO A 312 27.13 8.00 -10.19
CA PRO A 312 27.99 9.05 -9.66
C PRO A 312 29.47 8.66 -9.79
N HIS A 313 30.27 9.57 -10.32
CA HIS A 313 31.70 9.39 -10.56
C HIS A 313 32.42 10.70 -10.24
N ALA A 314 33.09 10.77 -9.08
CA ALA A 314 33.63 12.02 -8.55
C ALA A 314 32.56 13.13 -8.57
N SER A 315 32.79 14.28 -9.23
CA SER A 315 31.85 15.40 -9.32
C SER A 315 30.89 15.34 -10.53
N ILE A 316 30.89 14.23 -11.27
CA ILE A 316 30.07 14.05 -12.47
C ILE A 316 29.14 12.84 -12.34
N ILE A 317 28.08 12.80 -13.14
CA ILE A 317 27.22 11.60 -13.25
C ILE A 317 27.44 11.02 -14.63
N ALA A 318 28.04 9.83 -14.69
CA ALA A 318 28.24 9.10 -15.92
C ALA A 318 26.95 8.36 -16.30
N VAL A 319 26.49 8.53 -17.54
CA VAL A 319 25.26 7.89 -18.05
C VAL A 319 25.64 6.76 -18.99
N TYR A 320 25.39 5.53 -18.57
CA TYR A 320 25.67 4.32 -19.35
C TYR A 320 24.41 3.70 -19.89
N ALA A 321 24.46 3.15 -21.09
CA ALA A 321 23.45 2.21 -21.55
C ALA A 321 23.63 0.85 -20.84
N VAL A 322 22.59 0.36 -20.16
CA VAL A 322 22.69 -0.80 -19.25
C VAL A 322 23.19 -2.04 -19.98
N PHE A 323 22.61 -2.38 -21.14
CA PHE A 323 22.91 -3.64 -21.82
C PHE A 323 24.07 -3.56 -22.82
N THR A 324 24.37 -2.38 -23.38
CA THR A 324 25.50 -2.22 -24.32
C THR A 324 26.79 -1.86 -23.60
N GLY A 325 26.70 -1.21 -22.44
CA GLY A 325 27.86 -0.73 -21.68
C GLY A 325 28.45 0.58 -22.18
N GLU A 326 27.86 1.18 -23.22
CA GLU A 326 28.35 2.41 -23.81
C GLU A 326 28.12 3.61 -22.88
N LEU A 327 29.16 4.44 -22.72
CA LEU A 327 29.04 5.75 -22.08
C LEU A 327 28.37 6.72 -23.06
N ILE A 328 27.19 7.21 -22.70
CA ILE A 328 26.39 8.10 -23.52
C ILE A 328 26.82 9.55 -23.32
N THR A 329 26.86 9.99 -22.07
CA THR A 329 27.18 11.37 -21.70
C THR A 329 27.60 11.45 -20.24
N GLU A 330 28.16 12.60 -19.86
CA GLU A 330 28.57 12.93 -18.51
C GLU A 330 27.87 14.22 -18.07
N LEU A 331 27.06 14.13 -17.02
CA LEU A 331 26.35 15.26 -16.47
C LEU A 331 27.28 16.01 -15.50
N ARG A 332 27.53 17.29 -15.79
CA ARG A 332 28.49 18.14 -15.08
C ARG A 332 27.76 19.35 -14.48
N GLY A 333 27.98 19.60 -13.19
CA GLY A 333 27.28 20.67 -12.47
C GLY A 333 27.68 20.79 -11.01
N HIS A 334 27.94 19.67 -10.34
CA HIS A 334 28.47 19.68 -8.97
C HIS A 334 29.95 20.07 -8.93
N TYR A 335 30.35 20.71 -7.84
CA TYR A 335 31.74 21.14 -7.61
C TYR A 335 32.53 20.17 -6.73
N ASP A 336 31.85 19.24 -6.07
CA ASP A 336 32.43 18.21 -5.21
C ASP A 336 31.81 16.84 -5.55
N THR A 337 32.29 15.79 -4.90
CA THR A 337 31.93 14.39 -5.08
C THR A 337 30.43 14.16 -4.88
N ILE A 338 29.78 13.60 -5.89
CA ILE A 338 28.38 13.20 -5.86
C ILE A 338 28.26 11.89 -5.08
N ASN A 339 27.43 11.86 -4.03
CA ASN A 339 27.21 10.64 -3.25
C ASN A 339 25.99 9.85 -3.76
N CYS A 340 24.99 10.55 -4.31
CA CYS A 340 23.77 9.91 -4.77
C CYS A 340 23.11 10.59 -5.97
N CYS A 341 22.33 9.82 -6.72
CA CYS A 341 21.36 10.33 -7.67
C CYS A 341 20.09 9.49 -7.66
N VAL A 342 18.96 10.10 -8.05
CA VAL A 342 17.64 9.46 -8.14
C VAL A 342 16.93 9.90 -9.41
N PHE A 343 16.32 8.96 -10.11
CA PHE A 343 15.61 9.19 -11.37
C PHE A 343 14.13 9.38 -11.13
N HIS A 344 13.54 10.43 -11.70
CA HIS A 344 12.12 10.71 -11.65
C HIS A 344 11.42 10.10 -12.87
N PRO A 345 10.55 9.09 -12.69
CA PRO A 345 9.98 8.30 -13.78
C PRO A 345 8.98 9.06 -14.65
N HIS A 346 8.14 9.93 -14.06
CA HIS A 346 7.05 10.60 -14.78
C HIS A 346 7.54 11.62 -15.81
N PHE A 347 8.53 12.45 -15.44
CA PHE A 347 9.05 13.52 -16.29
C PHE A 347 10.41 13.21 -16.93
N GLN A 348 11.01 12.04 -16.64
CA GLN A 348 12.35 11.66 -17.09
C GLN A 348 13.42 12.67 -16.66
N GLU A 349 13.33 13.09 -15.41
CA GLU A 349 14.26 14.03 -14.78
C GLU A 349 15.18 13.26 -13.83
N LEU A 350 16.29 13.88 -13.44
CA LEU A 350 17.23 13.31 -12.48
C LEU A 350 17.48 14.34 -11.38
N TYR A 351 17.66 13.88 -10.15
CA TYR A 351 18.14 14.70 -9.03
C TYR A 351 19.43 14.10 -8.48
N SER A 352 20.40 14.93 -8.14
CA SER A 352 21.68 14.48 -7.58
C SER A 352 22.04 15.22 -6.32
N GLY A 353 22.57 14.48 -5.34
CA GLY A 353 23.04 15.00 -4.06
C GLY A 353 24.54 14.80 -3.91
N SER A 354 25.24 15.86 -3.51
CA SER A 354 26.71 15.90 -3.44
C SER A 354 27.24 16.38 -2.09
N LYS A 355 28.54 16.20 -1.89
CA LYS A 355 29.31 16.75 -0.76
C LYS A 355 29.37 18.27 -0.73
N ASP A 356 29.08 18.93 -1.85
CA ASP A 356 28.92 20.40 -1.92
C ASP A 356 27.67 20.94 -1.20
N CYS A 357 26.93 20.05 -0.53
CA CYS A 357 25.71 20.33 0.23
C CYS A 357 24.57 20.84 -0.65
N ASN A 358 24.60 20.56 -1.95
CA ASN A 358 23.53 20.90 -2.90
C ASN A 358 22.82 19.68 -3.46
N ILE A 359 21.56 19.91 -3.82
CA ILE A 359 20.77 19.04 -4.68
C ILE A 359 20.60 19.76 -6.01
N LEU A 360 21.02 19.14 -7.11
CA LEU A 360 20.84 19.67 -8.46
C LEU A 360 19.75 18.91 -9.20
N ALA A 361 18.94 19.63 -9.97
CA ALA A 361 17.92 19.08 -10.85
C ALA A 361 18.44 19.04 -12.29
N TRP A 362 18.22 17.91 -12.96
CA TRP A 362 18.60 17.70 -14.35
C TRP A 362 17.35 17.37 -15.16
N ILE A 363 17.07 18.16 -16.18
CA ILE A 363 15.86 18.04 -16.98
C ILE A 363 16.21 17.75 -18.44
N PRO A 364 15.33 17.08 -19.18
CA PRO A 364 15.51 16.89 -20.62
C PRO A 364 15.35 18.22 -21.37
N ALA A 365 16.37 18.60 -22.15
CA ALA A 365 16.36 19.81 -22.95
C ALA A 365 15.15 19.83 -23.92
N PRO A 366 14.43 20.95 -24.04
CA PRO A 366 13.38 21.10 -25.04
C PRO A 366 13.99 21.01 -26.44
N ARG A 367 13.22 20.47 -27.41
CA ARG A 367 13.66 20.45 -28.81
C ARG A 367 13.85 21.89 -29.28
N LYS A 368 15.06 22.24 -29.72
CA LYS A 368 15.29 23.49 -30.45
C LYS A 368 14.41 23.49 -31.72
N PRO A 369 13.69 24.57 -32.03
CA PRO A 369 12.97 24.67 -33.29
C PRO A 369 13.99 24.52 -34.42
N VAL A 370 13.78 23.54 -35.29
CA VAL A 370 14.56 23.40 -36.52
C VAL A 370 14.21 24.60 -37.38
N ALA A 371 15.20 25.41 -37.76
CA ALA A 371 14.99 26.51 -38.68
C ALA A 371 14.33 25.96 -39.96
N ASP A 372 13.27 26.63 -40.42
CA ASP A 372 12.39 26.19 -41.49
C ASP A 372 13.15 25.80 -42.77
N ASP A 373 13.32 24.50 -42.99
CA ASP A 373 13.71 23.95 -44.31
C ASP A 373 12.91 22.68 -44.66
N ILE A 374 11.89 22.35 -43.85
CA ILE A 374 11.12 21.09 -43.95
C ILE A 374 9.65 21.34 -44.30
N SER A 375 9.15 22.59 -44.30
CA SER A 375 7.73 22.86 -44.61
C SER A 375 7.36 22.49 -46.04
N GLU A 376 8.29 22.52 -47.01
CA GLU A 376 8.03 22.14 -48.40
C GLU A 376 7.99 20.61 -48.63
N LYS A 377 8.78 19.83 -47.90
CA LYS A 377 8.88 18.38 -48.09
C LYS A 377 7.77 17.60 -47.41
N VAL A 378 7.30 18.06 -46.24
CA VAL A 378 6.20 17.40 -45.53
C VAL A 378 4.87 17.64 -46.25
N PHE A 379 4.67 18.81 -46.87
CA PHE A 379 3.46 19.12 -47.64
C PHE A 379 3.32 18.24 -48.90
N LYS A 380 4.44 17.86 -49.56
CA LYS A 380 4.42 16.99 -50.74
C LYS A 380 4.11 15.52 -50.44
N ILE A 381 4.47 15.01 -49.26
CA ILE A 381 4.26 13.60 -48.91
C ILE A 381 2.78 13.33 -48.55
N SER A 382 2.08 14.31 -47.96
CA SER A 382 0.65 14.21 -47.66
C SER A 382 -0.25 14.20 -48.90
N LEU A 383 0.23 14.72 -50.04
CA LEU A 383 -0.51 14.75 -51.31
C LEU A 383 -0.41 13.46 -52.14
N LEU A 384 0.57 12.59 -51.86
CA LEU A 384 0.83 11.37 -52.65
C LEU A 384 0.13 10.12 -52.09
N HIS A 385 -0.63 10.23 -51.00
CA HIS A 385 -1.29 9.09 -50.32
C HIS A 385 -2.83 9.20 -50.27
N MET A 386 -3.44 9.93 -51.20
CA MET A 386 -4.89 9.87 -51.41
C MET A 386 -5.19 9.32 -52.80
N SER A 387 -5.35 8.00 -52.90
CA SER A 387 -5.90 7.36 -54.08
C SER A 387 -7.41 7.19 -53.93
N HIS A 388 -8.13 7.81 -54.86
CA HIS A 388 -9.43 7.44 -55.42
C HIS A 388 -10.56 7.08 -54.45
N THR A 389 -11.31 8.09 -53.99
CA THR A 389 -12.79 8.08 -54.02
C THR A 389 -13.33 9.48 -53.66
N SER A 390 -14.30 9.96 -54.45
CA SER A 390 -15.07 11.21 -54.28
C SER A 390 -14.44 12.55 -54.73
N LEU A 391 -13.92 12.61 -55.96
CA LEU A 391 -13.51 13.87 -56.62
C LEU A 391 -14.68 14.63 -57.30
N ALA A 392 -15.91 14.50 -56.79
CA ALA A 392 -17.10 15.14 -57.38
C ALA A 392 -17.86 16.12 -56.47
N ASN A 393 -17.66 16.09 -55.14
CA ASN A 393 -18.46 16.91 -54.21
C ASN A 393 -17.69 18.06 -53.54
N MET A 394 -16.49 18.39 -54.01
CA MET A 394 -15.62 19.39 -53.35
C MET A 394 -15.18 20.54 -54.27
N LYS A 395 -15.82 20.72 -55.43
CA LYS A 395 -15.52 21.82 -56.37
C LYS A 395 -16.28 23.13 -56.08
N ASP A 396 -17.31 23.11 -55.24
CA ASP A 396 -18.13 24.31 -54.99
C ASP A 396 -17.77 25.09 -53.72
N SER A 397 -16.86 24.60 -52.87
CA SER A 397 -16.52 25.25 -51.59
C SER A 397 -15.19 26.01 -51.56
N TRP A 398 -14.40 26.01 -52.64
CA TRP A 398 -13.00 26.53 -52.62
C TRP A 398 -12.74 27.73 -53.56
N LYS A 399 -13.74 28.58 -53.79
CA LYS A 399 -13.54 29.89 -54.46
C LYS A 399 -13.49 31.09 -53.50
N GLY A 400 -13.57 30.89 -52.18
CA GLY A 400 -13.81 31.98 -51.22
C GLY A 400 -12.61 32.55 -50.44
N THR A 401 -11.43 31.92 -50.47
CA THR A 401 -10.39 32.19 -49.46
C THR A 401 -8.99 32.47 -50.01
N GLU A 402 -8.89 32.88 -51.28
CA GLU A 402 -7.63 33.27 -51.91
C GLU A 402 -7.54 34.79 -52.11
N LEU A 403 -7.90 35.59 -51.10
CA LEU A 403 -7.71 37.05 -51.12
C LEU A 403 -7.42 37.59 -49.71
N ARG A 404 -6.23 37.28 -49.16
CA ARG A 404 -5.46 38.19 -48.29
C ARG A 404 -4.13 37.56 -47.84
N MET A 405 -3.21 37.41 -48.79
CA MET A 405 -1.80 37.32 -48.45
C MET A 405 -0.96 37.90 -49.60
N GLN A 406 -1.05 39.21 -49.79
CA GLN A 406 -0.03 39.99 -50.49
C GLN A 406 0.08 41.34 -49.81
N SER A 407 1.06 41.48 -48.93
CA SER A 407 1.81 42.73 -48.69
C SER A 407 2.77 42.50 -47.52
N PHE A 408 4.05 42.32 -47.84
CA PHE A 408 5.23 42.88 -47.17
C PHE A 408 6.41 41.90 -47.13
N LYS A 409 7.23 41.97 -48.18
CA LYS A 409 8.68 41.70 -48.13
C LYS A 409 9.40 42.67 -49.07
N LYS A 410 10.24 43.53 -48.48
CA LYS A 410 11.45 44.25 -48.98
C LYS A 410 11.69 45.44 -48.04
N SER A 411 12.88 45.89 -47.67
CA SER A 411 14.28 45.48 -47.89
C SER A 411 15.21 46.37 -47.04
N SER A 412 16.25 45.76 -46.45
CA SER A 412 17.64 46.23 -46.20
C SER A 412 18.07 47.72 -46.25
N HIS A 413 18.93 48.05 -45.25
CA HIS A 413 20.20 48.85 -45.26
C HIS A 413 20.29 50.05 -44.28
N VAL A 414 21.18 49.96 -43.26
CA VAL A 414 22.49 50.67 -43.04
C VAL A 414 22.30 52.15 -42.65
N GLY A 415 22.52 52.57 -41.39
CA GLY A 415 23.81 52.92 -40.78
C GLY A 415 23.63 53.90 -39.58
N PRO A 416 24.67 54.19 -38.76
CA PRO A 416 24.60 54.54 -37.30
C PRO A 416 24.86 56.06 -37.06
N PRO A 417 25.30 56.64 -35.88
CA PRO A 417 25.68 56.13 -34.54
C PRO A 417 25.24 57.04 -33.33
N GLN A 418 25.84 56.80 -32.15
CA GLN A 418 25.97 57.68 -30.94
C GLN A 418 24.78 57.69 -29.96
N GLY A 419 24.92 57.74 -28.63
CA GLY A 419 26.07 57.90 -27.74
C GLY A 419 25.59 58.46 -26.39
N HIS A 420 26.15 57.95 -25.29
CA HIS A 420 26.29 58.60 -23.96
C HIS A 420 25.09 58.91 -23.04
N LYS A 421 25.24 58.39 -21.79
CA LYS A 421 25.12 59.09 -20.47
C LYS A 421 23.71 59.62 -20.09
N SER A 422 23.24 59.68 -18.85
CA SER A 422 23.73 59.45 -17.47
C SER A 422 22.72 60.14 -16.53
N TYR A 423 22.76 59.83 -15.22
CA TYR A 423 22.22 60.66 -14.10
C TYR A 423 20.69 60.78 -14.02
N GLN A 424 20.04 60.92 -12.86
CA GLN A 424 20.24 60.65 -11.43
C GLN A 424 18.99 61.29 -10.78
N GLU A 425 18.53 60.71 -9.67
CA GLU A 425 17.79 61.38 -8.60
C GLU A 425 16.37 61.91 -8.99
N THR A 426 15.34 61.84 -8.16
CA THR A 426 15.25 62.44 -6.83
C THR A 426 13.96 61.99 -6.10
N TRP A 427 14.13 61.62 -4.82
CA TRP A 427 13.30 61.95 -3.65
C TRP A 427 12.12 61.07 -3.19
N SER A 428 12.46 60.34 -2.12
CA SER A 428 11.76 60.11 -0.85
C SER A 428 10.64 61.07 -0.41
N SER A 429 9.58 60.49 0.19
CA SER A 429 9.03 60.85 1.53
C SER A 429 8.02 59.77 1.97
N MET A 430 8.28 58.95 2.99
CA MET A 430 7.97 59.14 4.44
C MET A 430 6.47 59.02 4.82
N GLY A 431 6.20 58.16 5.82
CA GLY A 431 5.00 58.10 6.67
C GLY A 431 4.10 56.87 6.41
N SER A 432 4.16 55.73 7.12
CA SER A 432 3.64 55.46 8.50
C SER A 432 2.36 56.25 8.82
N SER A 433 1.23 55.73 9.32
CA SER A 433 0.87 54.53 10.08
C SER A 433 -0.62 54.68 10.46
N LEU A 434 -1.25 53.63 11.01
CA LEU A 434 -2.53 53.60 11.76
C LEU A 434 -3.83 53.64 10.93
N GLN A 435 -4.97 53.11 11.38
CA GLN A 435 -5.36 51.94 12.18
C GLN A 435 -6.90 51.89 12.01
N GLU A 436 -7.47 50.70 12.19
CA GLU A 436 -8.90 50.31 12.16
C GLU A 436 -9.92 51.33 12.74
N TRP A 437 -11.16 51.34 12.21
CA TRP A 437 -12.41 51.05 12.96
C TRP A 437 -13.68 51.13 12.08
N ALA A 438 -14.73 50.48 12.59
CA ALA A 438 -15.90 49.93 11.89
C ALA A 438 -17.16 50.84 11.80
N GLY A 439 -17.89 50.72 10.66
CA GLY A 439 -19.35 50.87 10.37
C GLY A 439 -20.20 52.04 10.92
N PRO A 440 -21.53 52.12 10.66
CA PRO A 440 -22.38 51.68 9.53
C PRO A 440 -23.36 52.80 9.03
N CYS A 441 -24.18 52.56 7.96
CA CYS A 441 -25.53 53.12 7.63
C CYS A 441 -25.80 53.02 6.10
N GLN A 442 -26.80 52.25 5.62
CA GLN A 442 -28.23 52.57 5.37
C GLN A 442 -28.51 53.50 4.15
N ASP A 443 -29.12 52.92 3.09
CA ASP A 443 -29.71 53.58 1.90
C ASP A 443 -31.08 54.23 2.22
N PRO A 444 -31.65 55.11 1.35
CA PRO A 444 -32.51 54.61 0.24
C PRO A 444 -32.52 55.44 -1.07
N ALA A 445 -32.99 54.77 -2.14
CA ALA A 445 -33.28 55.28 -3.50
C ALA A 445 -34.56 56.15 -3.58
N PRO A 446 -34.94 56.76 -4.74
CA PRO A 446 -35.66 56.02 -5.80
C PRO A 446 -35.47 56.50 -7.26
N GLY A 447 -35.78 55.64 -8.24
CA GLY A 447 -35.88 56.02 -9.67
C GLY A 447 -36.18 54.85 -10.63
N LEU A 448 -37.43 54.78 -11.10
CA LEU A 448 -38.09 53.79 -11.97
C LEU A 448 -37.35 53.31 -13.24
N LEU A 449 -37.49 52.01 -13.55
CA LEU A 449 -38.22 51.50 -14.74
C LEU A 449 -38.44 49.97 -14.64
N GLN A 450 -39.72 49.57 -14.56
CA GLN A 450 -40.25 48.20 -14.73
C GLN A 450 -40.15 47.80 -16.22
N GLY A 451 -40.07 46.53 -16.63
CA GLY A 451 -40.16 45.28 -15.87
C GLY A 451 -39.88 44.06 -16.75
N PHE A 452 -39.55 42.94 -16.09
CA PHE A 452 -39.83 41.56 -16.49
C PHE A 452 -39.65 40.71 -15.21
N GLU A 453 -40.73 40.07 -14.77
CA GLU A 453 -40.82 39.35 -13.50
C GLU A 453 -39.99 38.05 -13.51
N PHE A 454 -39.16 37.89 -12.48
CA PHE A 454 -38.57 36.62 -12.08
C PHE A 454 -39.55 35.91 -11.14
N VAL A 455 -40.06 34.74 -11.54
CA VAL A 455 -40.66 33.79 -10.59
C VAL A 455 -39.52 32.93 -10.04
N GLY A 456 -39.12 33.22 -8.81
CA GLY A 456 -38.25 32.35 -8.01
C GLY A 456 -39.03 31.14 -7.51
N VAL A 457 -38.50 29.93 -7.71
CA VAL A 457 -39.00 28.71 -7.07
C VAL A 457 -38.06 28.34 -5.93
N THR A 458 -38.58 28.50 -4.72
CA THR A 458 -38.07 27.94 -3.47
C THR A 458 -38.26 26.42 -3.47
N CYS A 459 -37.21 25.67 -3.11
CA CYS A 459 -37.31 24.23 -2.89
C CYS A 459 -38.07 23.93 -1.59
N THR A 460 -39.25 23.33 -1.69
CA THR A 460 -39.89 22.59 -0.59
C THR A 460 -40.01 21.12 -0.95
N GLU A 461 -39.54 20.26 -0.05
CA GLU A 461 -39.79 18.82 -0.08
C GLU A 461 -41.28 18.55 0.09
N LYS A 462 -41.92 18.02 -0.95
CA LYS A 462 -42.92 16.91 -0.91
C LYS A 462 -43.67 16.87 -2.24
N THR A 463 -44.06 15.64 -2.59
CA THR A 463 -44.93 15.22 -3.72
C THR A 463 -44.25 15.02 -5.07
N VAL A 464 -44.13 13.74 -5.42
CA VAL A 464 -43.97 13.22 -6.78
C VAL A 464 -45.30 13.45 -7.52
N PRO A 465 -45.26 13.96 -8.74
CA PRO A 465 -46.04 13.32 -9.81
C PRO A 465 -45.17 12.98 -11.02
N GLN A 466 -45.56 11.90 -11.68
CA GLN A 466 -45.03 11.43 -12.95
C GLN A 466 -45.00 12.55 -13.99
N VAL A 467 -43.83 12.81 -14.58
CA VAL A 467 -43.73 13.58 -15.83
C VAL A 467 -43.17 12.64 -16.90
N GLN A 468 -44.04 12.37 -17.87
CA GLN A 468 -43.76 11.63 -19.10
C GLN A 468 -42.62 12.27 -19.89
N ASN A 469 -41.86 11.43 -20.59
CA ASN A 469 -40.84 11.79 -21.57
C ASN A 469 -41.31 12.92 -22.49
N TRP A 470 -40.78 14.12 -22.29
CA TRP A 470 -40.72 15.16 -23.32
C TRP A 470 -39.29 15.22 -23.86
N SER A 471 -39.16 15.00 -25.16
CA SER A 471 -37.93 15.06 -25.94
C SER A 471 -37.43 16.51 -26.04
N ILE A 472 -36.46 16.88 -25.21
CA ILE A 472 -35.80 18.20 -25.22
C ILE A 472 -34.86 18.37 -26.45
N ASN A 473 -34.74 17.37 -27.33
CA ASN A 473 -33.94 17.47 -28.54
C ASN A 473 -34.49 18.45 -29.60
N ALA A 474 -35.73 18.91 -29.49
CA ALA A 474 -36.32 19.84 -30.46
C ALA A 474 -36.09 21.33 -30.15
N GLY A 475 -35.71 21.70 -28.93
CA GLY A 475 -35.60 23.11 -28.51
C GLY A 475 -34.22 23.75 -28.70
N LEU A 476 -33.14 22.96 -28.69
CA LEU A 476 -31.77 23.46 -28.82
C LEU A 476 -31.29 23.54 -30.29
N ALA A 477 -31.91 22.78 -31.19
CA ALA A 477 -31.59 22.83 -32.62
C ALA A 477 -32.11 24.13 -33.27
N ASN A 478 -33.28 24.63 -32.84
CA ASN A 478 -33.87 25.85 -33.40
C ASN A 478 -33.28 27.14 -32.80
N PHE A 479 -32.44 27.07 -31.77
CA PHE A 479 -31.81 28.26 -31.17
C PHE A 479 -30.48 28.63 -31.85
N SER A 480 -29.89 27.72 -32.65
CA SER A 480 -28.55 27.91 -33.22
C SER A 480 -28.54 28.46 -34.66
N GLU A 481 -29.64 28.35 -35.42
CA GLU A 481 -29.64 28.77 -36.83
C GLU A 481 -29.94 30.27 -37.04
N ASP A 482 -30.77 30.90 -36.20
CA ASP A 482 -31.24 32.28 -36.48
C ASP A 482 -30.51 33.41 -35.71
N LEU A 483 -29.73 33.11 -34.65
CA LEU A 483 -29.07 34.13 -33.80
C LEU A 483 -27.54 34.04 -33.74
N ALA A 484 -26.94 32.92 -34.17
CA ALA A 484 -25.49 32.72 -34.15
C ALA A 484 -24.64 33.73 -34.96
N PRO A 485 -25.15 34.38 -36.03
CA PRO A 485 -24.39 35.40 -36.76
C PRO A 485 -24.28 36.76 -36.03
N LYS A 486 -25.11 37.01 -35.00
CA LYS A 486 -25.22 38.34 -34.36
C LYS A 486 -24.60 38.43 -32.94
N MET A 487 -24.12 37.33 -32.38
CA MET A 487 -23.57 37.31 -31.01
C MET A 487 -22.09 37.70 -30.96
N SER A 488 -21.72 38.49 -29.94
CA SER A 488 -20.35 38.88 -29.66
C SER A 488 -19.49 37.69 -29.18
N PRO A 489 -18.14 37.75 -29.27
CA PRO A 489 -17.26 36.66 -28.84
C PRO A 489 -17.43 36.27 -27.36
N TYR A 490 -17.82 37.23 -26.50
CA TYR A 490 -18.04 37.01 -25.07
C TYR A 490 -19.29 36.17 -24.81
N GLU A 491 -20.40 36.48 -25.50
CA GLU A 491 -21.67 35.77 -25.34
C GLU A 491 -21.57 34.32 -25.81
N LYS A 492 -20.84 34.05 -26.91
CA LYS A 492 -20.58 32.68 -27.39
C LYS A 492 -19.83 31.83 -26.37
N HIS A 493 -18.87 32.42 -25.65
CA HIS A 493 -18.09 31.70 -24.64
C HIS A 493 -18.95 31.36 -23.42
N GLN A 494 -19.87 32.24 -23.05
CA GLN A 494 -20.78 32.04 -21.93
C GLN A 494 -21.80 30.94 -22.22
N THR A 495 -22.37 30.89 -23.44
CA THR A 495 -23.31 29.84 -23.85
C THR A 495 -22.66 28.45 -23.88
N ILE A 496 -21.41 28.35 -24.36
CA ILE A 496 -20.65 27.08 -24.36
C ILE A 496 -20.35 26.63 -22.93
N TYR A 497 -19.96 27.56 -22.05
CA TYR A 497 -19.69 27.24 -20.65
C TYR A 497 -20.93 26.71 -19.93
N TYR A 498 -22.09 27.37 -20.07
CA TYR A 498 -23.35 26.90 -19.48
C TYR A 498 -23.80 25.55 -20.03
N SER A 499 -23.64 25.30 -21.34
CA SER A 499 -23.99 24.00 -21.95
C SER A 499 -23.13 22.86 -21.41
N ILE A 500 -21.82 23.09 -21.19
CA ILE A 500 -20.92 22.07 -20.64
C ILE A 500 -21.24 21.77 -19.18
N VAL A 501 -21.56 22.81 -18.38
CA VAL A 501 -21.92 22.66 -16.97
C VAL A 501 -23.24 21.92 -16.81
N VAL A 502 -24.26 22.26 -17.60
CA VAL A 502 -25.57 21.57 -17.59
C VAL A 502 -25.43 20.12 -18.04
N HIS A 503 -24.64 19.84 -19.08
CA HIS A 503 -24.39 18.46 -19.54
C HIS A 503 -23.68 17.62 -18.46
N ARG A 504 -22.70 18.18 -17.75
CA ARG A 504 -22.01 17.49 -16.64
C ARG A 504 -22.95 17.26 -15.44
N LEU A 505 -23.84 18.20 -15.13
CA LEU A 505 -24.83 18.05 -14.06
C LEU A 505 -25.88 16.99 -14.38
N MET A 506 -26.37 16.95 -15.62
CA MET A 506 -27.30 15.91 -16.10
C MET A 506 -26.67 14.51 -16.06
N GLN A 507 -25.41 14.37 -16.50
CA GLN A 507 -24.69 13.09 -16.41
C GLN A 507 -24.50 12.62 -14.96
N ARG A 508 -24.19 13.53 -14.04
CA ARG A 508 -24.07 13.21 -12.60
C ARG A 508 -25.41 12.76 -12.00
N GLN A 509 -26.52 13.39 -12.39
CA GLN A 509 -27.84 13.04 -11.88
C GLN A 509 -28.33 11.69 -12.46
N HIS A 510 -28.06 11.45 -13.74
CA HIS A 510 -28.40 10.17 -14.37
C HIS A 510 -27.63 8.99 -13.75
N HIS A 511 -26.35 9.19 -13.43
CA HIS A 511 -25.55 8.18 -12.74
C HIS A 511 -26.07 7.88 -11.32
N LYS A 512 -26.40 8.91 -10.54
CA LYS A 512 -27.01 8.74 -9.20
C LYS A 512 -28.33 7.96 -9.25
N ASN A 513 -29.18 8.23 -10.23
CA ASN A 513 -30.47 7.55 -10.38
C ASN A 513 -30.31 6.07 -10.78
N GLN A 514 -29.34 5.74 -11.63
CA GLN A 514 -29.06 4.33 -11.96
C GLN A 514 -28.50 3.54 -10.78
N VAL A 515 -27.61 4.13 -9.99
CA VAL A 515 -27.09 3.49 -8.77
C VAL A 515 -28.21 3.23 -7.76
N LYS A 516 -29.14 4.18 -7.60
CA LYS A 516 -30.29 4.03 -6.70
C LYS A 516 -31.24 2.90 -7.14
N MET A 517 -31.53 2.78 -8.44
CA MET A 517 -32.35 1.67 -8.97
C MET A 517 -31.64 0.32 -8.87
N ALA A 518 -30.34 0.26 -9.13
CA ALA A 518 -29.55 -0.97 -9.00
C ALA A 518 -29.53 -1.46 -7.54
N PHE A 519 -29.36 -0.55 -6.57
CA PHE A 519 -29.41 -0.88 -5.15
C PHE A 519 -30.80 -1.38 -4.72
N SER A 520 -31.86 -0.72 -5.17
CA SER A 520 -33.25 -1.13 -4.87
C SER A 520 -33.59 -2.51 -5.43
N ASN A 521 -33.12 -2.84 -6.64
CA ASN A 521 -33.35 -4.16 -7.23
C ASN A 521 -32.60 -5.28 -6.48
N LEU A 522 -31.41 -4.99 -5.95
CA LEU A 522 -30.63 -5.94 -5.18
C LEU A 522 -31.28 -6.22 -3.82
N THR A 523 -31.74 -5.18 -3.11
CA THR A 523 -32.42 -5.33 -1.82
C THR A 523 -33.74 -6.09 -1.95
N SER A 524 -34.53 -5.84 -3.00
CA SER A 524 -35.77 -6.60 -3.24
C SER A 524 -35.53 -8.08 -3.50
N LYS A 525 -34.47 -8.45 -4.25
CA LYS A 525 -34.11 -9.86 -4.47
C LYS A 525 -33.63 -10.55 -3.20
N ALA A 526 -32.85 -9.85 -2.37
CA ALA A 526 -32.34 -10.40 -1.12
C ALA A 526 -33.48 -10.68 -0.11
N ILE A 527 -34.49 -9.81 -0.03
CA ILE A 527 -35.66 -10.00 0.83
C ILE A 527 -36.49 -11.21 0.38
N LEU A 528 -36.74 -11.35 -0.92
CA LEU A 528 -37.48 -12.50 -1.46
C LEU A 528 -36.76 -13.83 -1.20
N LEU A 529 -35.44 -13.87 -1.37
CA LEU A 529 -34.63 -15.06 -1.06
C LEU A 529 -34.65 -15.39 0.44
N TYR A 530 -34.63 -14.38 1.31
CA TYR A 530 -34.75 -14.58 2.75
C TYR A 530 -36.12 -15.15 3.16
N ASP A 531 -37.20 -14.58 2.62
CA ASP A 531 -38.57 -15.00 2.90
C ASP A 531 -38.88 -16.40 2.35
N GLU A 532 -38.26 -16.79 1.24
CA GLU A 532 -38.35 -18.15 0.71
C GLU A 532 -37.61 -19.14 1.61
N TRP A 533 -36.41 -18.79 2.05
CA TRP A 533 -35.56 -19.66 2.84
C TRP A 533 -36.03 -19.84 4.29
N ILE A 534 -36.65 -18.83 4.90
CA ILE A 534 -37.13 -18.91 6.30
C ILE A 534 -38.34 -19.85 6.46
N LYS A 535 -39.01 -20.24 5.36
CA LYS A 535 -40.16 -21.17 5.39
C LYS A 535 -39.78 -22.57 5.86
N ASP A 536 -38.54 -22.97 5.64
CA ASP A 536 -38.01 -24.29 6.00
C ASP A 536 -37.47 -24.34 7.45
N ALA A 537 -37.66 -23.27 8.22
CA ALA A 537 -37.18 -23.19 9.60
C ALA A 537 -37.99 -24.08 10.56
N ASP A 538 -37.32 -24.57 11.61
CA ASP A 538 -37.95 -25.40 12.64
C ASP A 538 -38.98 -24.59 13.45
N PRO A 539 -40.28 -24.96 13.39
CA PRO A 539 -41.35 -24.24 14.07
C PRO A 539 -41.26 -24.31 15.61
N ARG A 540 -40.48 -25.25 16.18
CA ARG A 540 -40.34 -25.40 17.64
C ARG A 540 -39.55 -24.25 18.29
N LEU A 541 -38.80 -23.51 17.49
CA LEU A 541 -37.97 -22.38 17.92
C LEU A 541 -38.64 -21.01 17.73
N GLU A 542 -39.90 -20.99 17.30
CA GLU A 542 -40.66 -19.77 17.13
C GLU A 542 -40.85 -19.05 18.48
N GLY A 543 -40.56 -17.75 18.53
CA GLY A 543 -40.63 -16.94 19.74
C GLY A 543 -39.44 -17.07 20.70
N TRP A 544 -38.44 -17.89 20.40
CA TRP A 544 -37.25 -18.01 21.25
C TRP A 544 -36.30 -16.82 21.06
N PRO A 545 -35.60 -16.38 22.12
CA PRO A 545 -34.68 -15.25 22.02
C PRO A 545 -33.62 -15.47 20.94
N LEU A 546 -33.37 -14.44 20.13
CA LEU A 546 -32.41 -14.41 19.02
C LEU A 546 -32.67 -15.41 17.87
N MET A 547 -33.80 -16.12 17.84
CA MET A 547 -34.15 -17.09 16.77
C MET A 547 -35.11 -16.54 15.70
N SER A 548 -35.53 -15.28 15.80
CA SER A 548 -36.45 -14.65 14.84
C SER A 548 -35.77 -14.26 13.52
N SER A 549 -34.51 -13.85 13.59
CA SER A 549 -33.73 -13.37 12.44
C SER A 549 -32.23 -13.52 12.73
N PRO A 550 -31.37 -13.65 11.71
CA PRO A 550 -29.92 -13.67 11.91
C PRO A 550 -29.34 -12.27 12.20
N PHE A 551 -30.06 -11.19 11.88
CA PHE A 551 -29.56 -9.81 12.00
C PHE A 551 -29.17 -9.41 13.43
N PRO A 552 -29.93 -9.73 14.50
CA PRO A 552 -29.52 -9.47 15.87
C PRO A 552 -28.19 -10.14 16.23
N THR A 553 -27.99 -11.38 15.80
CA THR A 553 -26.72 -12.11 16.00
C THR A 553 -25.57 -11.42 15.27
N THR A 554 -25.76 -11.04 14.00
CA THR A 554 -24.76 -10.29 13.23
C THR A 554 -24.43 -8.94 13.85
N PHE A 555 -25.44 -8.21 14.36
CA PHE A 555 -25.23 -6.92 15.03
C PHE A 555 -24.41 -7.06 16.33
N ILE A 556 -24.71 -8.07 17.15
CA ILE A 556 -23.96 -8.36 18.38
C ILE A 556 -22.50 -8.69 18.03
N ILE A 557 -22.27 -9.55 17.03
CA ILE A 557 -20.91 -9.93 16.60
C ILE A 557 -20.17 -8.74 16.01
N GLY A 558 -20.80 -7.92 15.17
CA GLY A 558 -20.18 -6.72 14.61
C GLY A 558 -19.77 -5.71 15.68
N THR A 559 -20.64 -5.51 16.68
CA THR A 559 -20.35 -4.66 17.84
C THR A 559 -19.21 -5.23 18.68
N TYR A 560 -19.20 -6.55 18.90
CA TYR A 560 -18.14 -7.26 19.59
C TYR A 560 -16.78 -7.12 18.89
N VAL A 561 -16.72 -7.35 17.58
CA VAL A 561 -15.48 -7.21 16.80
C VAL A 561 -14.98 -5.76 16.89
N TYR A 562 -15.85 -4.79 16.65
CA TYR A 562 -15.51 -3.36 16.79
C TYR A 562 -14.99 -3.02 18.19
N PHE A 563 -15.61 -3.57 19.24
CA PHE A 563 -15.15 -3.38 20.61
C PHE A 563 -13.75 -3.97 20.83
N VAL A 564 -13.52 -5.22 20.45
CA VAL A 564 -12.26 -5.93 20.72
C VAL A 564 -11.10 -5.38 19.88
N THR A 565 -11.33 -5.02 18.61
CA THR A 565 -10.26 -4.58 17.71
C THR A 565 -9.96 -3.09 17.79
N SER A 566 -10.92 -2.26 18.19
CA SER A 566 -10.80 -0.81 18.02
C SER A 566 -11.22 -0.02 19.25
N LEU A 567 -12.48 -0.12 19.68
CA LEU A 567 -13.00 0.75 20.75
C LEU A 567 -12.40 0.42 22.12
N GLY A 568 -12.35 -0.86 22.50
CA GLY A 568 -11.84 -1.33 23.78
C GLY A 568 -10.36 -0.99 24.01
N PRO A 569 -9.44 -1.30 23.06
CA PRO A 569 -8.05 -0.88 23.14
C PRO A 569 -7.88 0.65 23.28
N LYS A 570 -8.63 1.45 22.50
CA LYS A 570 -8.60 2.92 22.58
C LYS A 570 -9.11 3.45 23.94
N LEU A 571 -10.21 2.91 24.46
CA LEU A 571 -10.76 3.30 25.77
C LEU A 571 -9.80 2.97 26.94
N MET A 572 -8.97 1.95 26.77
CA MET A 572 -8.03 1.49 27.78
C MET A 572 -6.64 2.10 27.65
N GLU A 573 -6.31 2.79 26.55
CA GLU A 573 -4.97 3.34 26.26
C GLU A 573 -4.40 4.11 27.46
N ASN A 574 -5.18 5.07 27.98
CA ASN A 574 -4.79 5.94 29.10
C ASN A 574 -5.26 5.47 30.48
N LYS A 575 -5.84 4.27 30.61
CA LYS A 575 -6.36 3.74 31.89
C LYS A 575 -5.48 2.63 32.47
N LYS A 576 -5.46 2.48 33.79
CA LYS A 576 -4.80 1.33 34.45
C LYS A 576 -5.59 0.04 34.17
N PRO A 577 -4.93 -1.14 34.07
CA PRO A 577 -5.62 -2.41 33.84
C PRO A 577 -6.54 -2.77 35.02
N PHE A 578 -7.76 -3.23 34.73
CA PHE A 578 -8.71 -3.60 35.77
C PHE A 578 -8.33 -4.92 36.47
N GLU A 579 -8.46 -4.98 37.79
CA GLU A 579 -8.24 -6.20 38.58
C GLU A 579 -9.51 -7.08 38.66
N LEU A 580 -9.83 -7.76 37.56
CA LEU A 580 -11.07 -8.55 37.44
C LEU A 580 -10.95 -10.00 37.95
N ARG A 581 -10.05 -10.29 38.90
CA ARG A 581 -9.70 -11.68 39.26
C ARG A 581 -10.88 -12.47 39.84
N GLN A 582 -11.62 -11.90 40.77
CA GLN A 582 -12.78 -12.55 41.41
C GLN A 582 -13.90 -12.78 40.40
N ILE A 583 -14.19 -11.77 39.57
CA ILE A 583 -15.19 -11.83 38.50
C ILE A 583 -14.84 -12.95 37.51
N MET A 584 -13.58 -13.04 37.07
CA MET A 584 -13.13 -14.09 36.16
C MET A 584 -13.19 -15.49 36.79
N THR A 585 -12.88 -15.63 38.08
CA THR A 585 -13.01 -16.92 38.77
C THR A 585 -14.47 -17.37 38.79
N PHE A 586 -15.39 -16.49 39.20
CA PHE A 586 -16.82 -16.78 39.20
C PHE A 586 -17.30 -17.15 37.79
N TYR A 587 -17.00 -16.30 36.81
CA TYR A 587 -17.35 -16.52 35.40
C TYR A 587 -16.84 -17.86 34.88
N ASN A 588 -15.55 -18.20 35.04
CA ASN A 588 -14.97 -19.44 34.53
C ASN A 588 -15.66 -20.67 35.15
N PHE A 589 -15.92 -20.67 36.46
CA PHE A 589 -16.62 -21.78 37.11
C PHE A 589 -18.10 -21.84 36.73
N SER A 590 -18.77 -20.71 36.48
CA SER A 590 -20.13 -20.68 35.92
C SER A 590 -20.18 -21.29 34.52
N VAL A 591 -19.19 -21.00 33.67
CA VAL A 591 -19.09 -21.60 32.32
C VAL A 591 -18.82 -23.10 32.40
N VAL A 592 -18.01 -23.56 33.37
CA VAL A 592 -17.82 -25.00 33.64
C VAL A 592 -19.14 -25.67 34.05
N ALA A 593 -19.88 -25.08 34.98
CA ALA A 593 -21.17 -25.62 35.42
C ALA A 593 -22.18 -25.69 34.28
N LEU A 594 -22.26 -24.63 33.46
CA LEU A 594 -23.10 -24.60 32.27
C LEU A 594 -22.69 -25.66 31.24
N SER A 595 -21.39 -25.83 31.01
CA SER A 595 -20.86 -26.84 30.07
C SER A 595 -21.09 -28.27 30.55
N LEU A 596 -21.00 -28.54 31.86
CA LEU A 596 -21.36 -29.83 32.47
C LEU A 596 -22.85 -30.12 32.30
N TYR A 597 -23.70 -29.12 32.57
CA TYR A 597 -25.14 -29.25 32.36
C TYR A 597 -25.49 -29.55 30.89
N MET A 598 -24.92 -28.80 29.95
CA MET A 598 -25.13 -29.06 28.52
C MET A 598 -24.60 -30.43 28.10
N THR A 599 -23.45 -30.88 28.62
CA THR A 599 -22.92 -32.22 28.35
C THR A 599 -23.91 -33.30 28.81
N TYR A 600 -24.43 -33.17 30.03
CA TYR A 600 -25.45 -34.08 30.56
C TYR A 600 -26.71 -34.08 29.70
N GLU A 601 -27.19 -32.89 29.30
CA GLU A 601 -28.38 -32.76 28.47
C GLU A 601 -28.19 -33.37 27.07
N PHE A 602 -27.03 -33.18 26.42
CA PHE A 602 -26.74 -33.80 25.11
C PHE A 602 -26.64 -35.33 25.21
N LEU A 603 -26.05 -35.85 26.29
CA LEU A 603 -26.01 -37.29 26.54
C LEU A 603 -27.41 -37.85 26.74
N MET A 604 -28.21 -37.27 27.63
CA MET A 604 -29.53 -37.78 27.94
C MET A 604 -30.56 -37.57 26.82
N SER A 605 -30.38 -36.55 25.98
CA SER A 605 -31.29 -36.26 24.86
C SER A 605 -31.08 -37.16 23.64
N GLY A 606 -29.96 -37.86 23.54
CA GLY A 606 -29.72 -38.79 22.43
C GLY A 606 -28.46 -39.64 22.58
N TRP A 607 -27.30 -39.04 22.84
CA TRP A 607 -26.00 -39.73 22.71
C TRP A 607 -25.75 -40.87 23.72
N ALA A 608 -26.48 -40.93 24.83
CA ALA A 608 -26.45 -42.03 25.78
C ALA A 608 -27.70 -42.92 25.74
N THR A 609 -28.76 -42.51 25.03
CA THR A 609 -30.09 -43.12 25.12
C THR A 609 -30.62 -43.67 23.79
N GLY A 610 -30.17 -43.18 22.63
CA GLY A 610 -30.70 -43.64 21.35
C GLY A 610 -29.99 -43.20 20.07
N TYR A 611 -29.06 -42.25 20.10
CA TYR A 611 -28.28 -41.89 18.90
C TYR A 611 -27.14 -42.87 18.67
N SER A 612 -26.95 -43.23 17.40
CA SER A 612 -25.83 -44.01 16.92
C SER A 612 -24.70 -43.09 16.46
N PHE A 613 -23.50 -43.66 16.25
CA PHE A 613 -22.40 -42.93 15.62
C PHE A 613 -22.52 -42.84 14.09
N ARG A 614 -23.65 -43.28 13.50
CA ARG A 614 -23.93 -43.31 12.05
C ARG A 614 -24.92 -42.19 11.68
N CYS A 615 -25.73 -42.37 10.64
CA CYS A 615 -26.65 -41.37 10.11
C CYS A 615 -27.94 -41.29 10.94
N ASP A 616 -27.95 -40.45 11.98
CA ASP A 616 -29.16 -40.09 12.72
C ASP A 616 -29.70 -38.73 12.26
N ILE A 617 -30.96 -38.73 11.81
CA ILE A 617 -31.66 -37.56 11.29
C ILE A 617 -32.22 -36.67 12.41
N VAL A 618 -32.60 -35.44 12.05
CA VAL A 618 -33.26 -34.52 12.99
C VAL A 618 -34.70 -34.98 13.21
N ASP A 619 -35.05 -35.23 14.47
CA ASP A 619 -36.44 -35.47 14.88
C ASP A 619 -37.14 -34.12 15.08
N TYR A 620 -38.10 -33.79 14.21
CA TYR A 620 -38.94 -32.58 14.30
C TYR A 620 -40.21 -32.76 15.14
N SER A 621 -40.41 -33.93 15.74
CA SER A 621 -41.55 -34.18 16.61
C SER A 621 -41.51 -33.31 17.87
N ARG A 622 -42.68 -33.17 18.51
CA ARG A 622 -42.80 -32.53 19.84
C ARG A 622 -42.68 -33.55 20.98
N SER A 623 -41.96 -34.65 20.76
CA SER A 623 -41.67 -35.64 21.80
C SER A 623 -40.84 -34.99 22.92
N PRO A 624 -40.94 -35.47 24.17
CA PRO A 624 -40.20 -34.89 25.29
C PRO A 624 -38.67 -34.98 25.08
N THR A 625 -38.18 -36.00 24.38
CA THR A 625 -36.77 -36.18 24.03
C THR A 625 -36.32 -35.21 22.94
N ALA A 626 -37.11 -35.03 21.87
CA ALA A 626 -36.79 -34.07 20.80
C ALA A 626 -36.82 -32.62 21.30
N LEU A 627 -37.81 -32.26 22.12
CA LEU A 627 -37.88 -30.93 22.74
C LEU A 627 -36.70 -30.68 23.70
N ARG A 628 -36.23 -31.72 24.39
CA ARG A 628 -35.02 -31.65 25.22
C ARG A 628 -33.80 -31.33 24.35
N MET A 629 -33.60 -32.05 23.24
CA MET A 629 -32.50 -31.81 22.30
C MET A 629 -32.51 -30.39 21.74
N VAL A 630 -33.66 -29.88 21.29
CA VAL A 630 -33.80 -28.51 20.76
C VAL A 630 -33.45 -27.46 21.82
N ARG A 631 -33.92 -27.65 23.07
CA ARG A 631 -33.55 -26.79 24.21
C ARG A 631 -32.05 -26.80 24.44
N THR A 632 -31.40 -27.95 24.39
CA THR A 632 -29.94 -28.06 24.54
C THR A 632 -29.20 -27.37 23.40
N CYS A 633 -29.64 -27.54 22.16
CA CYS A 633 -29.03 -26.89 20.99
C CYS A 633 -29.12 -25.36 21.08
N TRP A 634 -30.27 -24.82 21.49
CA TRP A 634 -30.41 -23.38 21.71
C TRP A 634 -29.58 -22.90 22.90
N LEU A 635 -29.54 -23.65 24.00
CA LEU A 635 -28.72 -23.30 25.17
C LEU A 635 -27.23 -23.25 24.82
N TYR A 636 -26.78 -24.18 23.97
CA TYR A 636 -25.43 -24.20 23.42
C TYR A 636 -25.16 -22.98 22.53
N PHE A 637 -26.10 -22.62 21.65
CA PHE A 637 -26.00 -21.37 20.87
C PHE A 637 -25.90 -20.14 21.79
N PHE A 638 -26.73 -20.06 22.82
CA PHE A 638 -26.72 -18.96 23.78
C PHE A 638 -25.39 -18.90 24.56
N SER A 639 -24.80 -20.05 24.90
CA SER A 639 -23.52 -20.11 25.60
C SER A 639 -22.38 -19.42 24.80
N LYS A 640 -22.45 -19.40 23.46
CA LYS A 640 -21.44 -18.75 22.62
C LYS A 640 -21.38 -17.24 22.80
N PHE A 641 -22.49 -16.60 23.17
CA PHE A 641 -22.48 -15.18 23.52
C PHE A 641 -21.85 -14.93 24.88
N ILE A 642 -22.04 -15.84 25.84
CA ILE A 642 -21.38 -15.78 27.15
C ILE A 642 -19.85 -15.88 26.97
N GLU A 643 -19.40 -16.78 26.10
CA GLU A 643 -17.98 -16.99 25.77
C GLU A 643 -17.32 -15.76 25.11
N LEU A 644 -18.09 -14.83 24.52
CA LEU A 644 -17.53 -13.56 24.01
C LEU A 644 -16.95 -12.68 25.12
N LEU A 645 -17.37 -12.87 26.37
CA LEU A 645 -16.85 -12.09 27.51
C LEU A 645 -15.36 -12.38 27.76
N ASP A 646 -14.81 -13.51 27.30
CA ASP A 646 -13.38 -13.85 27.48
C ASP A 646 -12.43 -12.82 26.88
N THR A 647 -12.66 -12.45 25.62
CA THR A 647 -11.84 -11.41 24.96
C THR A 647 -12.07 -10.04 25.56
N ILE A 648 -13.30 -9.74 25.99
CA ILE A 648 -13.61 -8.48 26.67
C ILE A 648 -12.78 -8.37 27.96
N PHE A 649 -12.71 -9.45 28.76
CA PHE A 649 -11.85 -9.48 29.94
C PHE A 649 -10.36 -9.35 29.60
N PHE A 650 -9.88 -9.92 28.49
CA PHE A 650 -8.49 -9.75 28.05
C PHE A 650 -8.18 -8.29 27.70
N VAL A 651 -9.07 -7.60 26.98
CA VAL A 651 -8.93 -6.19 26.61
C VAL A 651 -8.94 -5.29 27.85
N LEU A 652 -9.91 -5.47 28.75
CA LEU A 652 -10.01 -4.69 30.00
C LEU A 652 -8.82 -4.89 30.96
N ARG A 653 -8.12 -6.03 30.85
CA ARG A 653 -6.91 -6.32 31.64
C ARG A 653 -5.61 -5.91 30.95
N LYS A 654 -5.68 -5.28 29.76
CA LYS A 654 -4.52 -4.98 28.91
C LYS A 654 -3.67 -6.22 28.60
N LYS A 655 -4.30 -7.37 28.39
CA LYS A 655 -3.64 -8.63 27.99
C LYS A 655 -3.84 -8.90 26.50
N ASN A 656 -3.57 -7.89 25.67
CA ASN A 656 -3.81 -7.93 24.22
C ASN A 656 -3.03 -9.05 23.51
N ASN A 657 -1.89 -9.50 24.06
CA ASN A 657 -1.13 -10.65 23.55
C ASN A 657 -1.93 -11.98 23.58
N GLN A 658 -3.04 -12.05 24.33
CA GLN A 658 -3.93 -13.21 24.38
C GLN A 658 -5.06 -13.11 23.34
N VAL A 659 -5.29 -11.93 22.75
CA VAL A 659 -6.29 -11.69 21.72
C VAL A 659 -5.66 -11.97 20.35
N THR A 660 -5.60 -13.23 19.97
CA THR A 660 -5.04 -13.66 18.68
C THR A 660 -6.10 -13.61 17.56
N PHE A 661 -5.66 -13.52 16.31
CA PHE A 661 -6.55 -13.63 15.15
C PHE A 661 -7.40 -14.89 15.20
N LEU A 662 -6.78 -16.05 15.49
CA LEU A 662 -7.48 -17.33 15.58
C LEU A 662 -8.61 -17.30 16.62
N HIS A 663 -8.34 -16.68 17.77
CA HIS A 663 -9.33 -16.55 18.84
C HIS A 663 -10.49 -15.63 18.44
N VAL A 664 -10.21 -14.43 17.93
CA VAL A 664 -11.28 -13.49 17.50
C VAL A 664 -12.10 -14.07 16.35
N PHE A 665 -11.45 -14.69 15.37
CA PHE A 665 -12.11 -15.34 14.25
C PHE A 665 -13.07 -16.45 14.73
N HIS A 666 -12.60 -17.37 15.57
CA HIS A 666 -13.41 -18.43 16.17
C HIS A 666 -14.64 -17.89 16.92
N HIS A 667 -14.42 -16.96 17.85
CA HIS A 667 -15.52 -16.42 18.67
C HIS A 667 -16.53 -15.61 17.86
N SER A 668 -16.14 -15.07 16.70
CA SER A 668 -17.06 -14.32 15.83
C SER A 668 -17.90 -15.23 14.95
N ILE A 669 -17.29 -16.27 14.36
CA ILE A 669 -17.95 -17.13 13.37
C ILE A 669 -18.79 -18.25 14.01
N MET A 670 -18.43 -18.72 15.20
CA MET A 670 -19.15 -19.79 15.92
C MET A 670 -20.62 -19.43 16.21
N PRO A 671 -20.96 -18.32 16.90
CA PRO A 671 -22.37 -17.97 17.13
C PRO A 671 -23.14 -17.73 15.82
N TRP A 672 -22.48 -17.22 14.77
CA TRP A 672 -23.11 -16.97 13.48
C TRP A 672 -23.50 -18.26 12.75
N THR A 673 -22.57 -19.22 12.68
CA THR A 673 -22.82 -20.52 12.03
C THR A 673 -23.83 -21.37 12.81
N TRP A 674 -23.76 -21.33 14.15
CA TRP A 674 -24.70 -22.05 15.01
C TRP A 674 -26.13 -21.53 14.93
N TRP A 675 -26.33 -20.26 14.60
CA TRP A 675 -27.68 -19.73 14.36
C TRP A 675 -28.40 -20.53 13.27
N PHE A 676 -27.73 -20.78 12.14
CA PHE A 676 -28.29 -21.57 11.05
C PHE A 676 -28.49 -23.05 11.43
N GLY A 677 -27.51 -23.64 12.12
CA GLY A 677 -27.60 -25.02 12.59
C GLY A 677 -28.80 -25.25 13.50
N VAL A 678 -29.03 -24.36 14.47
CA VAL A 678 -30.17 -24.48 15.39
C VAL A 678 -31.48 -24.17 14.67
N LYS A 679 -31.53 -23.11 13.85
CA LYS A 679 -32.78 -22.69 13.18
C LYS A 679 -33.36 -23.75 12.24
N PHE A 680 -32.52 -24.52 11.56
CA PHE A 680 -32.93 -25.47 10.53
C PHE A 680 -32.71 -26.93 10.88
N ALA A 681 -31.74 -27.25 11.73
CA ALA A 681 -31.29 -28.63 11.97
C ALA A 681 -30.93 -28.86 13.45
N ALA A 682 -31.82 -28.48 14.38
CA ALA A 682 -31.65 -28.68 15.82
C ALA A 682 -31.78 -30.17 16.23
N GLY A 683 -30.75 -30.98 15.97
CA GLY A 683 -30.69 -32.38 16.37
C GLY A 683 -29.84 -33.26 15.46
N GLY A 684 -29.89 -34.58 15.69
CA GLY A 684 -29.23 -35.58 14.86
C GLY A 684 -27.69 -35.53 14.89
N LEU A 685 -27.09 -36.04 13.81
CA LEU A 685 -25.63 -36.20 13.62
C LEU A 685 -24.81 -34.94 13.97
N GLY A 686 -25.30 -33.74 13.62
CA GLY A 686 -24.59 -32.48 13.85
C GLY A 686 -24.33 -32.15 15.32
N THR A 687 -25.11 -32.70 16.24
CA THR A 687 -24.99 -32.42 17.68
C THR A 687 -23.77 -33.08 18.34
N PHE A 688 -23.13 -34.05 17.67
CA PHE A 688 -21.89 -34.67 18.16
C PHE A 688 -20.78 -33.64 18.39
N HIS A 689 -20.67 -32.68 17.48
CA HIS A 689 -19.72 -31.57 17.59
C HIS A 689 -19.94 -30.76 18.87
N ALA A 690 -21.20 -30.43 19.18
CA ALA A 690 -21.54 -29.64 20.37
C ALA A 690 -21.20 -30.39 21.65
N LEU A 691 -21.53 -31.69 21.72
CA LEU A 691 -21.19 -32.55 22.86
C LEU A 691 -19.68 -32.56 23.14
N LEU A 692 -18.86 -32.83 22.12
CA LEU A 692 -17.40 -32.84 22.28
C LEU A 692 -16.84 -31.46 22.66
N ASN A 693 -17.39 -30.38 22.09
CA ASN A 693 -16.98 -29.04 22.46
C ASN A 693 -17.32 -28.71 23.92
N CYS A 694 -18.49 -29.11 24.43
CA CYS A 694 -18.85 -28.94 25.83
C CYS A 694 -17.87 -29.67 26.76
N ILE A 695 -17.48 -30.91 26.44
CA ILE A 695 -16.50 -31.68 27.22
C ILE A 695 -15.15 -30.97 27.26
N VAL A 696 -14.67 -30.46 26.12
CA VAL A 696 -13.41 -29.72 26.07
C VAL A 696 -13.51 -28.36 26.77
N HIS A 697 -14.65 -27.69 26.71
CA HIS A 697 -14.90 -26.44 27.46
C HIS A 697 -14.89 -26.66 28.97
N VAL A 698 -15.40 -27.78 29.48
CA VAL A 698 -15.25 -28.15 30.90
C VAL A 698 -13.75 -28.18 31.27
N VAL A 699 -12.91 -28.85 30.49
CA VAL A 699 -11.47 -28.95 30.76
C VAL A 699 -10.78 -27.57 30.66
N MET A 700 -11.09 -26.81 29.61
CA MET A 700 -10.45 -25.53 29.31
C MET A 700 -10.79 -24.46 30.37
N TYR A 701 -12.07 -24.27 30.67
CA TYR A 701 -12.51 -23.27 31.66
C TYR A 701 -12.18 -23.69 33.09
N THR A 702 -12.09 -24.99 33.39
CA THR A 702 -11.57 -25.44 34.70
C THR A 702 -10.13 -24.99 34.91
N TYR A 703 -9.28 -25.14 33.88
CA TYR A 703 -7.90 -24.66 33.95
C TYR A 703 -7.84 -23.12 34.08
N TYR A 704 -8.67 -22.37 33.35
CA TYR A 704 -8.72 -20.91 33.46
C TYR A 704 -9.23 -20.43 34.83
N GLY A 705 -10.22 -21.11 35.40
CA GLY A 705 -10.71 -20.87 36.76
C GLY A 705 -9.65 -21.12 37.83
N ILE A 706 -8.88 -22.21 37.72
CA ILE A 706 -7.77 -22.47 38.66
C ILE A 706 -6.64 -21.43 38.48
N CYS A 707 -6.40 -20.98 37.24
CA CYS A 707 -5.40 -19.95 36.97
C CYS A 707 -5.77 -18.57 37.55
N SER A 708 -7.06 -18.24 37.67
CA SER A 708 -7.49 -16.95 38.25
C SER A 708 -7.40 -16.91 39.78
N LEU A 709 -7.40 -18.06 40.46
CA LEU A 709 -7.40 -18.19 41.93
C LEU A 709 -6.14 -17.67 42.63
N GLY A 710 -4.95 -17.63 41.99
CA GLY A 710 -3.76 -17.25 42.75
C GLY A 710 -2.44 -17.82 42.27
N PRO A 711 -1.32 -17.19 42.68
CA PRO A 711 0.00 -17.79 42.59
C PRO A 711 0.11 -19.13 43.36
N ALA A 712 -0.64 -19.27 44.46
CA ALA A 712 -0.68 -20.47 45.29
C ALA A 712 -1.16 -21.73 44.55
N TYR A 713 -2.02 -21.56 43.53
CA TYR A 713 -2.60 -22.67 42.78
C TYR A 713 -1.82 -23.04 41.52
N HIS A 714 -0.72 -22.34 41.20
CA HIS A 714 0.11 -22.67 40.04
C HIS A 714 0.72 -24.08 40.08
N LYS A 715 0.91 -24.64 41.28
CA LYS A 715 1.42 -26.02 41.47
C LYS A 715 0.53 -27.07 40.79
N TYR A 716 -0.77 -26.82 40.69
CA TYR A 716 -1.75 -27.77 40.15
C TYR A 716 -1.92 -27.68 38.62
N LEU A 717 -1.24 -26.75 37.94
CA LEU A 717 -1.44 -26.45 36.51
C LEU A 717 -0.48 -27.20 35.56
N TRP A 718 0.10 -28.33 35.99
CA TRP A 718 1.11 -29.07 35.23
C TRP A 718 0.59 -29.64 33.89
N TRP A 719 -0.72 -29.89 33.79
CA TRP A 719 -1.36 -30.42 32.58
C TRP A 719 -1.60 -29.37 31.48
N LYS A 720 -1.17 -28.10 31.67
CA LYS A 720 -1.25 -27.05 30.65
C LYS A 720 -0.78 -27.51 29.27
N LYS A 721 0.29 -28.33 29.24
CA LYS A 721 0.91 -28.79 27.98
C LYS A 721 -0.03 -29.63 27.11
N TYR A 722 -1.05 -30.26 27.70
CA TYR A 722 -1.98 -31.15 27.00
C TYR A 722 -3.23 -30.44 26.47
N MET A 723 -3.48 -29.18 26.85
CA MET A 723 -4.73 -28.49 26.50
C MET A 723 -4.92 -28.37 24.98
N THR A 724 -3.87 -27.97 24.27
CA THR A 724 -3.88 -27.84 22.81
C THR A 724 -4.01 -29.19 22.12
N THR A 725 -3.41 -30.25 22.68
CA THR A 725 -3.55 -31.62 22.18
C THR A 725 -4.98 -32.13 22.33
N ILE A 726 -5.64 -31.87 23.46
CA ILE A 726 -7.03 -32.25 23.68
C ILE A 726 -7.97 -31.56 22.67
N GLN A 727 -7.77 -30.27 22.42
CA GLN A 727 -8.51 -29.54 21.38
C GLN A 727 -8.25 -30.10 19.97
N LEU A 728 -7.01 -30.47 19.65
CA LEU A 728 -6.67 -31.06 18.35
C LEU A 728 -7.35 -32.42 18.15
N VAL A 729 -7.36 -33.27 19.18
CA VAL A 729 -8.07 -34.57 19.17
C VAL A 729 -9.56 -34.35 18.96
N GLN A 730 -10.17 -33.35 19.62
CA GLN A 730 -11.56 -32.98 19.43
C GLN A 730 -11.86 -32.66 17.95
N PHE A 731 -11.05 -31.81 17.31
CA PHE A 731 -11.26 -31.44 15.90
C PHE A 731 -11.10 -32.63 14.95
N ILE A 732 -10.14 -33.53 15.21
CA ILE A 732 -9.96 -34.75 14.42
C ILE A 732 -11.20 -35.65 14.55
N MET A 733 -11.67 -35.91 15.77
CA MET A 733 -12.86 -36.74 16.01
C MET A 733 -14.10 -36.18 15.32
N ILE A 734 -14.31 -34.86 15.41
CA ILE A 734 -15.43 -34.16 14.76
C ILE A 734 -15.33 -34.26 13.23
N THR A 735 -14.14 -34.01 12.67
CA THR A 735 -13.95 -34.00 11.21
C THR A 735 -14.15 -35.39 10.62
N VAL A 736 -13.67 -36.44 11.31
CA VAL A 736 -13.90 -37.83 10.91
C VAL A 736 -15.37 -38.22 11.03
N HIS A 737 -16.03 -37.88 12.15
CA HIS A 737 -17.43 -38.23 12.37
C HIS A 737 -18.38 -37.52 11.39
N ILE A 738 -18.12 -36.28 11.01
CA ILE A 738 -18.94 -35.58 10.01
C ILE A 738 -18.56 -36.01 8.59
N GLY A 739 -17.26 -36.22 8.34
CA GLY A 739 -16.76 -36.68 7.04
C GLY A 739 -17.26 -38.06 6.62
N GLN A 740 -17.69 -38.89 7.57
CA GLN A 740 -18.28 -40.21 7.28
C GLN A 740 -19.49 -40.13 6.34
N ILE A 741 -20.22 -39.01 6.32
CA ILE A 741 -21.41 -38.82 5.46
C ILE A 741 -21.07 -38.93 3.97
N TYR A 742 -19.84 -38.61 3.56
CA TYR A 742 -19.40 -38.71 2.16
C TYR A 742 -19.04 -40.13 1.73
N ILE A 743 -18.93 -41.04 2.70
CA ILE A 743 -18.59 -42.46 2.47
C ILE A 743 -19.85 -43.33 2.63
N MET A 744 -20.90 -42.79 3.25
CA MET A 744 -22.17 -43.47 3.45
C MET A 744 -23.11 -43.18 2.28
N ASP A 745 -23.29 -44.15 1.38
CA ASP A 745 -24.13 -44.00 0.19
C ASP A 745 -25.63 -43.85 0.51
N ASP A 746 -26.10 -44.31 1.68
CA ASP A 746 -27.53 -44.40 2.06
C ASP A 746 -27.98 -43.45 3.20
N CYS A 747 -27.41 -42.25 3.34
CA CYS A 747 -27.79 -41.30 4.39
C CYS A 747 -28.70 -40.15 3.88
N PRO A 748 -30.04 -40.20 4.08
CA PRO A 748 -30.97 -39.16 3.63
C PRO A 748 -31.02 -37.98 4.62
N TYR A 749 -29.88 -37.32 4.87
CA TYR A 749 -29.85 -36.14 5.72
C TYR A 749 -30.60 -34.97 5.05
N GLN A 750 -31.53 -34.34 5.77
CA GLN A 750 -32.48 -33.36 5.20
C GLN A 750 -31.80 -32.13 4.58
N TYR A 751 -30.65 -31.71 5.12
CA TYR A 751 -29.90 -30.54 4.67
C TYR A 751 -28.40 -30.86 4.50
N PRO A 752 -28.00 -31.55 3.41
CA PRO A 752 -26.61 -31.97 3.21
C PRO A 752 -25.64 -30.77 3.09
N ILE A 753 -26.15 -29.62 2.66
CA ILE A 753 -25.39 -28.36 2.58
C ILE A 753 -24.86 -27.94 3.96
N PHE A 754 -25.65 -28.05 5.03
CA PHE A 754 -25.17 -27.69 6.37
C PHE A 754 -24.08 -28.64 6.85
N MET A 755 -24.16 -29.93 6.53
CA MET A 755 -23.09 -30.88 6.85
C MET A 755 -21.80 -30.58 6.08
N PHE A 756 -21.90 -30.18 4.81
CA PHE A 756 -20.76 -29.69 4.03
C PHE A 756 -20.12 -28.45 4.65
N ILE A 757 -20.93 -27.47 5.06
CA ILE A 757 -20.43 -26.26 5.73
C ILE A 757 -19.72 -26.62 7.03
N ILE A 758 -20.29 -27.49 7.86
CA ILE A 758 -19.69 -27.90 9.13
C ILE A 758 -18.38 -28.67 8.89
N TRP A 759 -18.32 -29.54 7.88
CA TRP A 759 -17.11 -30.29 7.53
C TRP A 759 -16.00 -29.38 7.01
N LEU A 760 -16.32 -28.46 6.09
CA LEU A 760 -15.37 -27.48 5.55
C LEU A 760 -14.81 -26.60 6.67
N TYR A 761 -15.70 -26.12 7.55
CA TYR A 761 -15.33 -25.34 8.72
C TYR A 761 -14.45 -26.13 9.68
N GLY A 762 -14.84 -27.34 10.05
CA GLY A 762 -14.05 -28.23 10.92
C GLY A 762 -12.65 -28.49 10.38
N SER A 763 -12.55 -28.69 9.06
CA SER A 763 -11.28 -28.89 8.37
C SER A 763 -10.39 -27.63 8.40
N MET A 764 -10.98 -26.45 8.16
CA MET A 764 -10.27 -25.17 8.28
C MET A 764 -9.75 -24.96 9.71
N PHE A 765 -10.57 -25.25 10.73
CA PHE A 765 -10.17 -25.16 12.14
C PHE A 765 -9.05 -26.14 12.49
N LEU A 766 -9.14 -27.38 12.00
CA LEU A 766 -8.10 -28.38 12.15
C LEU A 766 -6.77 -27.87 11.58
N VAL A 767 -6.75 -27.32 10.36
CA VAL A 767 -5.53 -26.78 9.74
C VAL A 767 -4.96 -25.61 10.54
N LEU A 768 -5.80 -24.67 10.97
CA LEU A 768 -5.35 -23.50 11.75
C LEU A 768 -4.78 -23.92 13.11
N PHE A 769 -5.42 -24.86 13.80
CA PHE A 769 -4.93 -25.39 15.09
C PHE A 769 -3.70 -26.27 14.93
N LEU A 770 -3.58 -27.04 13.85
CA LEU A 770 -2.41 -27.87 13.56
C LEU A 770 -1.20 -27.00 13.21
N HIS A 771 -1.42 -25.90 12.47
CA HIS A 771 -0.42 -24.87 12.23
C HIS A 771 0.06 -24.22 13.54
N PHE A 772 -0.89 -23.82 14.41
CA PHE A 772 -0.56 -23.29 15.73
C PHE A 772 0.19 -24.30 16.60
N TRP A 773 -0.27 -25.55 16.66
CA TRP A 773 0.34 -26.62 17.43
C TRP A 773 1.77 -26.91 16.95
N TYR A 774 1.97 -26.99 15.64
CA TYR A 774 3.29 -27.17 15.03
C TYR A 774 4.23 -26.03 15.41
N HIS A 775 3.82 -24.76 15.22
CA HIS A 775 4.65 -23.62 15.61
C HIS A 775 4.96 -23.57 17.11
N ALA A 776 3.99 -23.89 17.97
CA ALA A 776 4.13 -23.80 19.41
C ALA A 776 4.92 -24.96 20.05
N TYR A 777 4.83 -26.18 19.49
CA TYR A 777 5.38 -27.39 20.11
C TYR A 777 6.53 -28.05 19.34
N THR A 778 6.64 -27.90 18.01
CA THR A 778 7.77 -28.49 17.24
C THR A 778 8.87 -27.49 16.93
N LYS A 779 8.54 -26.24 16.59
CA LYS A 779 9.54 -25.18 16.31
C LYS A 779 10.04 -24.43 17.55
N GLY A 780 9.56 -24.76 18.75
CA GLY A 780 10.06 -24.22 20.01
C GLY A 780 9.80 -22.72 20.25
N GLN A 781 8.95 -22.07 19.46
CA GLN A 781 8.59 -20.66 19.64
C GLN A 781 7.57 -20.51 20.78
N ARG A 782 8.00 -20.63 22.04
CA ARG A 782 7.23 -20.03 23.14
C ARG A 782 7.53 -18.53 23.17
N LEU A 783 6.47 -17.72 23.31
CA LEU A 783 6.53 -16.35 23.80
C LEU A 783 7.56 -16.25 24.94
N PRO A 784 8.41 -15.21 24.97
CA PRO A 784 9.43 -15.06 26.00
C PRO A 784 8.78 -15.19 27.37
N LYS A 785 9.34 -16.04 28.23
CA LYS A 785 9.10 -15.93 29.68
C LYS A 785 9.38 -14.47 30.01
N MET A 786 8.37 -13.78 30.55
CA MET A 786 8.51 -12.42 31.10
C MET A 786 9.87 -12.32 31.78
N ALA A 787 10.69 -11.38 31.33
CA ALA A 787 11.81 -10.88 32.10
C ALA A 787 11.25 -10.58 33.48
N ARG A 788 11.70 -11.35 34.48
CA ARG A 788 11.47 -11.03 35.88
C ARG A 788 12.15 -9.68 36.05
N ASN A 789 11.36 -8.61 36.19
CA ASN A 789 11.85 -7.30 36.58
C ASN A 789 12.77 -7.50 37.80
N GLY A 790 14.05 -7.21 37.61
CA GLY A 790 15.00 -7.01 38.69
C GLY A 790 14.57 -5.77 39.44
N ILE A 791 13.81 -5.98 40.51
CA ILE A 791 13.73 -5.04 41.61
C ILE A 791 15.10 -5.10 42.29
N GLY A 792 15.72 -3.93 42.43
CA GLY A 792 17.05 -3.77 42.98
C GLY A 792 17.19 -4.30 44.41
N LYS A 793 18.43 -4.53 44.78
CA LYS A 793 18.90 -4.31 46.14
C LYS A 793 20.28 -3.68 46.08
N ASP A 794 20.34 -2.53 46.72
CA ASP A 794 21.55 -1.95 47.28
C ASP A 794 22.33 -3.03 48.06
N GLN A 795 23.62 -3.19 47.71
CA GLN A 795 24.80 -3.23 48.58
C GLN A 795 26.03 -3.61 47.77
#